data_AF-L0DTP3-F1
#
_entry.id   AF-L0DTP3-F1
#
_cell.length_a   1.000
_cell.length_b   1.000
_cell.length_c   1.000
_cell.angle_alpha   90.00
_cell.angle_beta   90.00
_cell.angle_gamma   90.00
#
_symmetry.space_group_name_H-M   'P 1'
#
loop_
_entity.id
_entity.type
_entity.pdbx_description
1 polymer ?
#
loop_
_entity_poly.entity_id
_entity_poly.type
_entity_poly.pdbx_seq_one_letter_code
_entity_poly.pdbx_strand_id
1 'polypeptide(L)'
;MTYPTLTHHGGAQGVTGSCHRLQLAPDRALLVDCGLFQGQDAESADNLEQHRVTFPVHDVLALIVTHVHIDHVGRLPYLLAAGYRGSILCSAPSARLLPLVIEDALKVGFTRDRTLIERFLEEVHSRLVPLEYQTWHTLIDDARHHVRIRLQRAGHILGSAYVEVDIQNPAASPSLRGAALTPSLRGGEADAAVQPPPGSPRRSSPRDDALASSLRGAQPPSSLRGAAAQPPSSLRGGEADAAVHAPPGSPRRSSPRDDALASSLRGVQPPSSLRGAAAQPPSSLRGGEADAAVQPPPGSPRAFATASGLAMTGPRDDGGAVSSGPRDDGEEVSSGPRDDEAEEATTRIVFSGDLGAPNSPLLPAPNPPERADILVLESTYGDRVHEDRSTRQARLKAAIDHALENNGTVVIPAFSIGRTQELLYELEDLIHQATDPHWQDLEIIVDSPLAARFTEAYRDLKPYWDLEAHDRLDHGRHPLAFENLYTVDSHEEHLQTVDYLARTGRPAVVIAASGMAAGGRVVNYLKRMLGDERHDVLFVGYQAEGTPGRAIQRHGPRGGWVQLDGERIDIRARIHTIGGYSAHAAQNDLLAFIQGIPQAPKEIRLIHGERDAREALKTEIETWAEANGQAVQVTCAA
;
A
#
# COMPACT_ATOMS: atom_id res chain seq x y z
N MET A 1 20.36 19.54 15.16
CA MET A 1 18.97 19.06 15.11
C MET A 1 18.81 17.98 16.15
N THR A 2 17.66 17.91 16.81
CA THR A 2 17.32 16.83 17.75
C THR A 2 16.72 15.68 16.94
N TYR A 3 17.14 14.43 17.17
CA TYR A 3 16.62 13.25 16.49
C TYR A 3 15.82 12.37 17.47
N PRO A 4 14.85 11.57 16.99
CA PRO A 4 14.43 11.40 15.59
C PRO A 4 13.64 12.60 15.02
N THR A 5 13.63 12.74 13.70
CA THR A 5 12.77 13.71 12.99
C THR A 5 12.00 13.05 11.85
N LEU A 6 10.73 13.43 11.66
CA LEU A 6 9.89 12.96 10.57
C LEU A 6 9.78 14.01 9.46
N THR A 7 9.86 13.57 8.21
CA THR A 7 9.67 14.39 7.01
C THR A 7 8.80 13.62 6.02
N HIS A 8 7.82 14.29 5.43
CA HIS A 8 6.91 13.65 4.48
C HIS A 8 7.29 14.08 3.05
N HIS A 9 7.57 13.12 2.17
CA HIS A 9 7.89 13.33 0.76
C HIS A 9 6.70 13.04 -0.18
N GLY A 10 5.54 12.75 0.41
CA GLY A 10 4.25 12.54 -0.22
C GLY A 10 3.24 12.00 0.80
N GLY A 11 1.96 12.00 0.46
CA GLY A 11 0.86 11.63 1.37
C GLY A 11 0.65 12.57 2.57
N ALA A 12 1.35 13.71 2.68
CA ALA A 12 1.13 14.65 3.78
C ALA A 12 -0.18 15.42 3.63
N GLN A 13 -0.41 15.97 2.43
CA GLN A 13 -1.51 16.87 2.13
C GLN A 13 -2.62 16.24 1.25
N GLY A 14 -2.39 15.06 0.69
CA GLY A 14 -3.30 14.35 -0.21
C GLY A 14 -3.50 12.87 0.17
N VAL A 15 -4.12 12.10 -0.71
CA VAL A 15 -4.52 10.69 -0.50
C VAL A 15 -3.66 9.71 -1.29
N THR A 16 -2.62 10.18 -1.98
CA THR A 16 -1.71 9.31 -2.74
C THR A 16 -0.25 9.73 -2.57
N GLY A 17 0.65 8.89 -3.08
CA GLY A 17 2.08 9.16 -3.08
C GLY A 17 2.73 9.01 -1.70
N SER A 18 2.17 8.17 -0.82
CA SER A 18 2.68 7.92 0.53
C SER A 18 4.20 7.67 0.52
N CYS A 19 4.93 8.45 1.32
CA CYS A 19 6.39 8.35 1.44
C CYS A 19 6.85 9.18 2.64
N HIS A 20 7.28 8.51 3.70
CA HIS A 20 7.59 9.15 4.97
C HIS A 20 8.99 8.77 5.43
N ARG A 21 9.80 9.79 5.70
CA ARG A 21 11.18 9.64 6.11
C ARG A 21 11.30 9.84 7.62
N LEU A 22 11.86 8.85 8.29
CA LEU A 22 12.23 8.90 9.69
C LEU A 22 13.76 9.02 9.80
N GLN A 23 14.24 10.24 10.03
CA GLN A 23 15.67 10.49 10.20
C GLN A 23 16.07 10.16 11.65
N LEU A 24 17.02 9.24 11.80
CA LEU A 24 17.52 8.76 13.09
C LEU A 24 18.79 9.52 13.52
N ALA A 25 19.64 9.89 12.55
CA ALA A 25 20.81 10.75 12.72
C ALA A 25 21.19 11.36 11.35
N PRO A 26 22.17 12.27 11.22
CA PRO A 26 22.49 12.92 9.94
C PRO A 26 22.85 11.97 8.79
N ASP A 27 23.29 10.75 9.11
CA ASP A 27 23.81 9.73 8.20
C ASP A 27 22.95 8.44 8.18
N ARG A 28 21.76 8.46 8.78
CA ARG A 28 20.86 7.30 8.82
C ARG A 28 19.38 7.68 8.89
N ALA A 29 18.60 7.14 7.98
CA ALA A 29 17.16 7.28 7.89
C ALA A 29 16.47 5.95 7.56
N LEU A 30 15.19 5.88 7.89
CA LEU A 30 14.26 4.88 7.40
C LEU A 30 13.25 5.56 6.46
N LEU A 31 12.76 4.80 5.48
CA LEU A 31 11.65 5.22 4.63
C LEU A 31 10.46 4.30 4.90
N VAL A 32 9.29 4.86 5.13
CA VAL A 32 8.01 4.15 5.21
C VAL A 32 7.22 4.52 3.96
N ASP A 33 6.93 3.52 3.14
CA ASP A 33 6.33 3.61 1.82
C ASP A 33 7.11 4.48 0.80
N CYS A 34 6.79 4.26 -0.47
CA CYS A 34 7.31 5.02 -1.61
C CYS A 34 6.34 4.86 -2.79
N GLY A 35 5.21 5.54 -2.74
CA GLY A 35 4.12 5.36 -3.71
C GLY A 35 3.97 6.43 -4.78
N LEU A 36 3.20 6.15 -5.83
CA LEU A 36 2.89 7.10 -6.90
C LEU A 36 1.79 8.08 -6.49
N PHE A 37 1.90 9.32 -6.97
CA PHE A 37 0.81 10.28 -6.95
C PHE A 37 -0.20 9.94 -8.05
N GLN A 38 -1.50 10.05 -7.77
CA GLN A 38 -2.55 9.80 -8.75
C GLN A 38 -3.66 10.86 -8.70
N GLY A 39 -4.42 10.99 -9.79
CA GLY A 39 -5.59 11.85 -9.83
C GLY A 39 -5.27 13.32 -9.56
N GLN A 40 -5.97 13.93 -8.60
CA GLN A 40 -5.79 15.35 -8.25
C GLN A 40 -4.47 15.64 -7.53
N ASP A 41 -3.86 14.62 -6.93
CA ASP A 41 -2.53 14.75 -6.34
C ASP A 41 -1.43 14.70 -7.42
N ALA A 42 -1.77 14.35 -8.67
CA ALA A 42 -0.85 14.42 -9.80
C ALA A 42 -0.86 15.85 -10.40
N GLU A 43 0.26 16.57 -10.32
CA GLU A 43 0.36 17.90 -10.93
C GLU A 43 0.32 17.79 -12.46
N SER A 44 -0.39 18.69 -13.13
CA SER A 44 -0.72 18.65 -14.56
C SER A 44 0.44 18.95 -15.53
N ALA A 45 1.68 18.69 -15.13
CA ALA A 45 2.87 18.88 -15.96
C ALA A 45 3.91 17.76 -15.74
N ASP A 46 4.06 16.91 -16.75
CA ASP A 46 5.04 15.81 -16.87
C ASP A 46 5.02 14.75 -15.73
N ASN A 47 4.17 13.73 -15.89
CA ASN A 47 4.01 12.59 -14.96
C ASN A 47 5.34 11.97 -14.46
N LEU A 48 6.39 12.00 -15.28
CA LEU A 48 7.70 11.43 -14.93
C LEU A 48 8.51 12.28 -13.92
N GLU A 49 8.43 13.60 -14.02
CA GLU A 49 9.19 14.51 -13.15
C GLU A 49 8.62 14.52 -11.72
N GLN A 50 7.29 14.41 -11.59
CA GLN A 50 6.62 14.38 -10.29
C GLN A 50 7.00 13.14 -9.44
N HIS A 51 7.22 12.01 -10.09
CA HIS A 51 7.57 10.77 -9.40
C HIS A 51 9.06 10.65 -9.09
N ARG A 52 9.89 11.61 -9.53
CA ARG A 52 11.32 11.61 -9.25
C ARG A 52 11.57 11.72 -7.75
N VAL A 53 12.46 10.87 -7.25
CA VAL A 53 12.97 10.97 -5.89
C VAL A 53 14.02 12.09 -5.84
N THR A 54 13.69 13.20 -5.18
CA THR A 54 14.52 14.41 -5.08
C THR A 54 15.25 14.56 -3.75
N PHE A 55 15.04 13.61 -2.83
CA PHE A 55 15.67 13.59 -1.51
C PHE A 55 16.86 12.60 -1.46
N PRO A 56 17.77 12.75 -0.48
CA PRO A 56 18.89 11.82 -0.33
C PRO A 56 18.44 10.39 -0.04
N VAL A 57 18.96 9.42 -0.79
CA VAL A 57 18.66 7.98 -0.60
C VAL A 57 19.84 7.19 -0.04
N HIS A 58 21.04 7.77 -0.01
CA HIS A 58 22.27 7.08 0.38
C HIS A 58 22.35 6.76 1.88
N ASP A 59 21.63 7.51 2.69
CA ASP A 59 21.52 7.32 4.14
C ASP A 59 20.25 6.54 4.54
N VAL A 60 19.41 6.17 3.58
CA VAL A 60 18.21 5.36 3.82
C VAL A 60 18.63 3.89 3.96
N LEU A 61 18.54 3.38 5.19
CA LEU A 61 18.97 2.02 5.54
C LEU A 61 17.97 0.96 5.07
N ALA A 62 16.68 1.28 5.15
CA ALA A 62 15.58 0.36 4.88
C ALA A 62 14.36 1.12 4.36
N LEU A 63 13.63 0.49 3.45
CA LEU A 63 12.28 0.85 3.03
C LEU A 63 11.33 -0.13 3.72
N ILE A 64 10.41 0.37 4.53
CA ILE A 64 9.34 -0.42 5.13
C ILE A 64 8.08 -0.18 4.30
N VAL A 65 7.50 -1.25 3.76
CA VAL A 65 6.26 -1.22 2.99
C VAL A 65 5.10 -1.62 3.90
N THR A 66 4.15 -0.72 4.08
CA THR A 66 2.92 -0.97 4.85
C THR A 66 2.02 -1.96 4.11
N HIS A 67 1.81 -1.73 2.81
CA HIS A 67 1.03 -2.59 1.94
C HIS A 67 1.33 -2.29 0.46
N VAL A 68 0.76 -3.08 -0.45
CA VAL A 68 1.19 -3.10 -1.85
C VAL A 68 0.35 -2.24 -2.80
N HIS A 69 -0.52 -1.35 -2.33
CA HIS A 69 -1.19 -0.44 -3.27
C HIS A 69 -0.18 0.51 -3.94
N ILE A 70 -0.51 0.94 -5.15
CA ILE A 70 0.45 1.63 -6.02
C ILE A 70 0.84 3.03 -5.50
N ASP A 71 -0.06 3.65 -4.76
CA ASP A 71 0.11 4.88 -4.00
C ASP A 71 0.92 4.71 -2.71
N HIS A 72 1.38 3.49 -2.41
CA HIS A 72 2.36 3.17 -1.35
C HIS A 72 3.66 2.53 -1.88
N VAL A 73 3.66 1.87 -3.05
CA VAL A 73 4.87 1.19 -3.56
C VAL A 73 5.30 1.57 -4.98
N GLY A 74 4.45 2.28 -5.72
CA GLY A 74 4.65 2.49 -7.15
C GLY A 74 5.83 3.38 -7.52
N ARG A 75 6.43 4.12 -6.58
CA ARG A 75 7.69 4.85 -6.81
C ARG A 75 8.94 4.00 -6.64
N LEU A 76 8.82 2.71 -6.31
CA LEU A 76 9.97 1.81 -6.16
C LEU A 76 10.93 1.82 -7.37
N PRO A 77 10.48 1.86 -8.64
CA PRO A 77 11.38 2.02 -9.78
C PRO A 77 12.20 3.31 -9.75
N TYR A 78 11.58 4.43 -9.36
CA TYR A 78 12.24 5.73 -9.24
C TYR A 78 13.21 5.75 -8.06
N LEU A 79 12.87 5.10 -6.95
CA LEU A 79 13.71 5.00 -5.77
C LEU A 79 15.01 4.22 -6.07
N LEU A 80 14.90 3.08 -6.76
CA LEU A 80 16.08 2.32 -7.20
C LEU A 80 16.91 3.09 -8.23
N ALA A 81 16.26 3.78 -9.18
CA ALA A 81 16.95 4.64 -10.14
C ALA A 81 17.68 5.81 -9.48
N ALA A 82 17.19 6.33 -8.35
CA ALA A 82 17.86 7.35 -7.55
C ALA A 82 19.08 6.83 -6.76
N GLY A 83 19.32 5.51 -6.79
CA GLY A 83 20.50 4.87 -6.18
C GLY A 83 20.26 4.26 -4.81
N TYR A 84 19.01 4.01 -4.43
CA TYR A 84 18.68 3.28 -3.20
C TYR A 84 19.20 1.84 -3.26
N ARG A 85 19.75 1.35 -2.14
CA ARG A 85 20.39 0.02 -2.06
C ARG A 85 19.98 -0.81 -0.84
N GLY A 86 19.22 -0.25 0.09
CA GLY A 86 18.82 -0.90 1.34
C GLY A 86 17.80 -2.04 1.15
N SER A 87 17.44 -2.69 2.25
CA SER A 87 16.43 -3.75 2.27
C SER A 87 14.99 -3.21 2.21
N ILE A 88 14.10 -3.99 1.60
CA ILE A 88 12.67 -3.71 1.52
C ILE A 88 11.95 -4.63 2.50
N LEU A 89 11.58 -4.10 3.66
CA LEU A 89 10.92 -4.82 4.74
C LEU A 89 9.40 -4.75 4.53
N CYS A 90 8.73 -5.90 4.56
CA CYS A 90 7.28 -5.96 4.42
C CYS A 90 6.74 -7.24 5.07
N SER A 91 5.42 -7.39 5.17
CA SER A 91 4.83 -8.65 5.65
C SER A 91 5.07 -9.78 4.63
N ALA A 92 5.07 -11.03 5.09
CA ALA A 92 5.18 -12.19 4.21
C ALA A 92 4.14 -12.20 3.06
N PRO A 93 2.84 -11.87 3.29
CA PRO A 93 1.89 -11.75 2.18
C PRO A 93 2.24 -10.58 1.22
N SER A 94 2.66 -9.42 1.74
CA SER A 94 3.08 -8.30 0.90
C SER A 94 4.29 -8.65 0.02
N ALA A 95 5.24 -9.46 0.52
CA ALA A 95 6.37 -9.94 -0.28
C ALA A 95 5.93 -10.80 -1.48
N ARG A 96 4.82 -11.55 -1.36
CA ARG A 96 4.23 -12.34 -2.43
C ARG A 96 3.45 -11.48 -3.44
N LEU A 97 2.75 -10.47 -2.96
CA LEU A 97 1.85 -9.64 -3.78
C LEU A 97 2.59 -8.50 -4.50
N LEU A 98 3.64 -7.94 -3.90
CA LEU A 98 4.36 -6.78 -4.42
C LEU A 98 4.89 -6.98 -5.86
N PRO A 99 5.51 -8.12 -6.24
CA PRO A 99 5.97 -8.32 -7.60
C PRO A 99 4.84 -8.22 -8.65
N LEU A 100 3.63 -8.67 -8.31
CA LEU A 100 2.47 -8.61 -9.21
C LEU A 100 2.06 -7.15 -9.49
N VAL A 101 2.03 -6.33 -8.44
CA VAL A 101 1.70 -4.89 -8.54
C VAL A 101 2.75 -4.15 -9.37
N ILE A 102 4.02 -4.37 -9.04
CA ILE A 102 5.13 -3.69 -9.70
C ILE A 102 5.24 -4.10 -11.16
N GLU A 103 5.06 -5.39 -11.48
CA GLU A 103 5.05 -5.87 -12.85
C GLU A 103 3.97 -5.15 -13.68
N ASP A 104 2.75 -5.06 -13.16
CA ASP A 104 1.65 -4.39 -13.86
C ASP A 104 1.90 -2.88 -14.01
N ALA A 105 2.35 -2.22 -12.94
CA ALA A 105 2.70 -0.81 -12.96
C ALA A 105 3.76 -0.49 -14.03
N LEU A 106 4.78 -1.34 -14.16
CA LEU A 106 5.80 -1.22 -15.19
C LEU A 106 5.22 -1.40 -16.60
N LYS A 107 4.38 -2.42 -16.82
CA LYS A 107 3.74 -2.70 -18.12
C LYS A 107 2.84 -1.57 -18.59
N VAL A 108 2.12 -0.94 -17.66
CA VAL A 108 1.17 0.13 -17.95
C VAL A 108 1.87 1.48 -18.09
N GLY A 109 2.78 1.81 -17.17
CA GLY A 109 3.31 3.17 -17.03
C GLY A 109 4.73 3.40 -17.55
N PHE A 110 5.56 2.36 -17.73
CA PHE A 110 7.01 2.54 -17.95
C PHE A 110 7.52 1.88 -19.23
N THR A 111 7.31 0.57 -19.39
CA THR A 111 7.90 -0.18 -20.49
C THR A 111 7.10 -1.45 -20.78
N ARG A 112 7.13 -1.89 -22.03
CA ARG A 112 6.62 -3.21 -22.44
C ARG A 112 7.75 -4.22 -22.68
N ASP A 113 9.00 -3.82 -22.44
CA ASP A 113 10.17 -4.71 -22.55
C ASP A 113 10.18 -5.68 -21.38
N ARG A 114 9.82 -6.93 -21.69
CA ARG A 114 9.76 -8.03 -20.73
C ARG A 114 11.10 -8.28 -20.02
N THR A 115 12.23 -8.13 -20.71
CA THR A 115 13.56 -8.38 -20.14
C THR A 115 13.91 -7.34 -19.08
N LEU A 116 13.55 -6.07 -19.33
CA LEU A 116 13.75 -5.00 -18.36
C LEU A 116 12.86 -5.17 -17.13
N ILE A 117 11.61 -5.59 -17.33
CA ILE A 117 10.68 -5.89 -16.24
C ILE A 117 11.22 -7.04 -15.39
N GLU A 118 11.60 -8.16 -16.02
CA GLU A 118 12.14 -9.33 -15.31
C GLU A 118 13.38 -8.97 -14.48
N ARG A 119 14.34 -8.26 -15.06
CA ARG A 119 15.53 -7.78 -14.31
C ARG A 119 15.17 -6.88 -13.14
N PHE A 120 14.18 -5.99 -13.31
CA PHE A 120 13.74 -5.13 -12.23
C PHE A 120 13.08 -5.93 -11.10
N LEU A 121 12.25 -6.91 -11.44
CA LEU A 121 11.59 -7.77 -10.46
C LEU A 121 12.60 -8.64 -9.71
N GLU A 122 13.63 -9.17 -10.38
CA GLU A 122 14.75 -9.88 -9.73
C GLU A 122 15.47 -8.98 -8.72
N GLU A 123 15.74 -7.73 -9.12
CA GLU A 123 16.43 -6.73 -8.31
C GLU A 123 15.60 -6.30 -7.09
N VAL A 124 14.27 -6.19 -7.22
CA VAL A 124 13.35 -5.99 -6.09
C VAL A 124 13.33 -7.24 -5.20
N HIS A 125 13.17 -8.42 -5.79
CA HIS A 125 13.07 -9.68 -5.06
C HIS A 125 14.32 -9.95 -4.20
N SER A 126 15.51 -9.64 -4.71
CA SER A 126 16.77 -9.79 -3.97
C SER A 126 16.89 -8.92 -2.71
N ARG A 127 16.04 -7.88 -2.59
CA ARG A 127 16.02 -6.95 -1.44
C ARG A 127 14.86 -7.18 -0.49
N LEU A 128 13.90 -8.04 -0.85
CA LEU A 128 12.74 -8.27 -0.01
C LEU A 128 13.13 -9.02 1.26
N VAL A 129 12.74 -8.46 2.39
CA VAL A 129 12.89 -9.07 3.71
C VAL A 129 11.48 -9.22 4.29
N PRO A 130 10.83 -10.38 4.11
CA PRO A 130 9.54 -10.64 4.72
C PRO A 130 9.70 -10.75 6.24
N LEU A 131 8.85 -10.04 6.96
CA LEU A 131 8.76 -10.08 8.41
C LEU A 131 7.46 -10.75 8.84
N GLU A 132 7.55 -11.53 9.91
CA GLU A 132 6.37 -12.06 10.60
C GLU A 132 5.66 -10.94 11.36
N TYR A 133 4.33 -11.04 11.40
CA TYR A 133 3.54 -10.14 12.23
C TYR A 133 3.86 -10.33 13.72
N GLN A 134 3.63 -9.30 14.52
CA GLN A 134 3.77 -9.29 15.98
C GLN A 134 5.19 -9.60 16.49
N THR A 135 6.19 -9.70 15.60
CA THR A 135 7.57 -10.03 15.94
C THR A 135 8.47 -8.82 15.77
N TRP A 136 9.29 -8.52 16.78
CA TRP A 136 10.30 -7.47 16.69
C TRP A 136 11.49 -7.93 15.84
N HIS A 137 11.81 -7.14 14.82
CA HIS A 137 12.98 -7.27 13.98
C HIS A 137 13.98 -6.16 14.31
N THR A 138 15.17 -6.53 14.81
CA THR A 138 16.24 -5.57 15.08
C THR A 138 16.90 -5.16 13.77
N LEU A 139 16.72 -3.89 13.37
CA LEU A 139 17.30 -3.33 12.16
C LEU A 139 18.68 -2.70 12.43
N ILE A 140 18.84 -2.04 13.57
CA ILE A 140 20.09 -1.40 13.98
C ILE A 140 20.38 -1.82 15.42
N ASP A 141 21.59 -2.28 15.67
CA ASP A 141 22.09 -2.57 17.01
C ASP A 141 23.56 -2.14 17.08
N ASP A 142 23.78 -0.86 17.39
CA ASP A 142 25.11 -0.29 17.52
C ASP A 142 25.20 0.69 18.69
N ALA A 143 26.41 1.18 18.97
CA ALA A 143 26.66 2.10 20.08
C ALA A 143 25.89 3.43 20.00
N ARG A 144 25.36 3.80 18.83
CA ARG A 144 24.59 5.04 18.63
C ARG A 144 23.09 4.80 18.74
N HIS A 145 22.58 3.68 18.23
CA HIS A 145 21.15 3.40 18.20
C HIS A 145 20.85 1.91 18.32
N HIS A 146 19.79 1.61 19.05
CA HIS A 146 19.08 0.34 18.98
C HIS A 146 17.71 0.60 18.34
N VAL A 147 17.47 0.07 17.14
CA VAL A 147 16.23 0.29 16.37
C VAL A 147 15.60 -1.03 16.00
N ARG A 148 14.34 -1.22 16.42
CA ARG A 148 13.54 -2.40 16.12
C ARG A 148 12.27 -2.02 15.38
N ILE A 149 11.82 -2.90 14.51
CA ILE A 149 10.60 -2.75 13.72
C ILE A 149 9.68 -3.93 14.01
N ARG A 150 8.39 -3.68 14.18
CA ARG A 150 7.36 -4.72 14.28
C ARG A 150 6.21 -4.38 13.36
N LEU A 151 5.74 -5.38 12.62
CA LEU A 151 4.57 -5.24 11.75
C LEU A 151 3.35 -5.80 12.47
N GLN A 152 2.24 -5.09 12.40
CA GLN A 152 0.95 -5.50 12.94
C GLN A 152 -0.08 -5.47 11.83
N ARG A 153 -1.12 -6.28 11.92
CA ARG A 153 -2.15 -6.35 10.87
C ARG A 153 -2.93 -5.02 10.82
N ALA A 154 -3.02 -4.42 9.64
CA ALA A 154 -3.80 -3.20 9.43
C ALA A 154 -5.22 -3.47 8.93
N GLY A 155 -5.49 -4.64 8.34
CA GLY A 155 -6.83 -5.04 7.90
C GLY A 155 -7.34 -4.35 6.63
N HIS A 156 -6.50 -3.58 5.92
CA HIS A 156 -6.87 -2.81 4.73
C HIS A 156 -6.90 -3.63 3.44
N ILE A 157 -5.84 -4.41 3.21
CA ILE A 157 -5.77 -5.49 2.21
C ILE A 157 -4.99 -6.67 2.81
N LEU A 158 -5.02 -7.83 2.15
CA LEU A 158 -4.25 -8.98 2.63
C LEU A 158 -2.76 -8.63 2.58
N GLY A 159 -2.07 -8.80 3.71
CA GLY A 159 -0.67 -8.38 3.85
C GLY A 159 -0.47 -6.95 4.33
N SER A 160 -1.52 -6.14 4.43
CA SER A 160 -1.39 -4.78 4.99
C SER A 160 -0.90 -4.80 6.44
N ALA A 161 -0.09 -3.81 6.77
CA ALA A 161 0.49 -3.66 8.08
C ALA A 161 0.60 -2.21 8.51
N TYR A 162 0.32 -1.96 9.79
CA TYR A 162 0.86 -0.79 10.46
C TYR A 162 2.22 -1.13 11.06
N VAL A 163 3.09 -0.14 11.13
CA VAL A 163 4.51 -0.30 11.45
C VAL A 163 4.79 0.34 12.80
N GLU A 164 5.29 -0.44 13.74
CA GLU A 164 5.85 0.07 14.99
C GLU A 164 7.37 0.16 14.88
N VAL A 165 7.94 1.31 15.24
CA VAL A 165 9.39 1.55 15.28
C VAL A 165 9.80 1.93 16.69
N ASP A 166 10.58 1.08 17.34
CA ASP A 166 11.21 1.34 18.63
C ASP A 166 12.60 1.89 18.42
N ILE A 167 12.86 3.06 19.00
CA ILE A 167 14.14 3.74 18.92
C ILE A 167 14.68 3.95 20.33
N GLN A 168 15.87 3.45 20.58
CA GLN A 168 16.64 3.73 21.78
C GLN A 168 17.96 4.36 21.37
N ASN A 169 18.43 5.32 22.17
CA ASN A 169 19.68 6.04 21.92
C ASN A 169 20.62 5.78 23.10
N PRO A 170 21.43 4.71 23.07
CA PRO A 170 22.25 4.28 24.21
C PRO A 170 23.20 5.38 24.72
N ALA A 171 23.65 6.27 23.83
CA ALA A 171 24.52 7.39 24.17
C ALA A 171 23.81 8.55 24.90
N ALA A 172 22.47 8.57 24.93
CA ALA A 172 21.67 9.60 25.59
C ALA A 172 21.25 9.21 27.02
N SER A 173 21.50 7.97 27.45
CA SER A 173 21.22 7.46 28.80
C SER A 173 22.33 7.89 29.77
N PRO A 174 22.10 8.79 30.73
CA PRO A 174 23.11 9.19 31.69
C PRO A 174 23.10 8.22 32.87
N SER A 175 23.71 7.04 32.72
CA SER A 175 23.93 6.11 33.83
C SER A 175 25.43 6.03 34.19
N LEU A 176 25.78 6.81 35.22
CA LEU A 176 26.82 6.50 36.22
C LEU A 176 28.23 6.11 35.71
N ARG A 177 28.97 7.06 35.12
CA ARG A 177 30.45 7.07 35.23
C ARG A 177 30.89 7.93 36.41
N GLY A 178 30.65 7.39 37.60
CA GLY A 178 31.13 7.91 38.88
C GLY A 178 31.65 6.77 39.76
N ALA A 179 32.56 5.93 39.24
CA ALA A 179 33.31 4.99 40.04
C ALA A 179 34.80 5.27 39.85
N ALA A 180 35.35 6.03 40.79
CA ALA A 180 36.78 6.15 40.98
C ALA A 180 37.39 4.76 41.19
N LEU A 181 38.26 4.34 40.29
CA LEU A 181 39.15 3.21 40.52
C LEU A 181 40.15 3.61 41.60
N THR A 182 39.86 3.20 42.83
CA THR A 182 40.85 3.12 43.90
C THR A 182 41.59 1.79 43.76
N PRO A 183 42.94 1.76 43.72
CA PRO A 183 43.67 0.50 43.72
C PRO A 183 43.83 0.01 45.17
N SER A 184 43.23 -1.14 45.47
CA SER A 184 43.48 -1.90 46.69
C SER A 184 44.76 -2.73 46.53
N LEU A 185 45.72 -2.48 47.43
CA LEU A 185 46.97 -3.23 47.59
C LEU A 185 46.73 -4.53 48.38
N ARG A 186 47.18 -5.66 47.82
CA ARG A 186 47.74 -6.89 48.44
C ARG A 186 48.27 -7.70 47.25
N GLY A 187 49.50 -8.18 47.13
CA GLY A 187 50.60 -8.46 48.03
C GLY A 187 51.25 -9.72 47.46
N GLY A 188 52.53 -9.68 47.07
CA GLY A 188 53.23 -10.83 46.50
C GLY A 188 54.54 -10.43 45.81
N GLU A 189 55.64 -10.73 46.49
CA GLU A 189 57.04 -10.44 46.15
C GLU A 189 57.54 -11.12 44.87
N ALA A 190 58.47 -10.48 44.14
CA ALA A 190 59.83 -10.99 43.88
C ALA A 190 60.62 -10.09 42.89
N ASP A 191 61.80 -9.68 43.37
CA ASP A 191 63.03 -9.22 42.70
C ASP A 191 63.10 -9.06 41.17
N ALA A 192 63.59 -7.90 40.72
CA ALA A 192 65.02 -7.72 40.40
C ALA A 192 65.33 -6.30 39.90
N ALA A 193 66.50 -5.82 40.31
CA ALA A 193 67.04 -4.47 40.15
C ALA A 193 67.30 -4.03 38.70
N VAL A 194 67.25 -2.71 38.44
CA VAL A 194 68.42 -1.84 38.12
C VAL A 194 67.93 -0.39 37.89
N GLN A 195 68.58 0.56 38.57
CA GLN A 195 68.56 2.02 38.41
C GLN A 195 70.03 2.49 38.52
N PRO A 196 70.40 3.77 38.27
CA PRO A 196 70.05 4.75 37.23
C PRO A 196 71.38 5.45 36.75
N PRO A 197 71.59 6.79 36.54
CA PRO A 197 70.80 7.97 36.12
C PRO A 197 71.57 8.81 35.03
N PRO A 198 71.59 10.18 34.98
CA PRO A 198 70.55 11.20 34.72
C PRO A 198 70.92 12.18 33.56
N GLY A 199 70.04 13.13 33.21
CA GLY A 199 70.48 14.39 32.57
C GLY A 199 69.41 15.22 31.83
N SER A 200 68.88 16.25 32.49
CA SER A 200 68.41 17.51 31.87
C SER A 200 69.64 18.47 31.72
N PRO A 201 69.62 19.69 31.09
CA PRO A 201 68.49 20.60 30.79
C PRO A 201 68.60 21.56 29.54
N ARG A 202 67.57 22.41 29.35
CA ARG A 202 67.59 23.87 28.97
C ARG A 202 67.78 24.41 27.52
N ARG A 203 66.99 25.49 27.28
CA ARG A 203 67.20 26.72 26.44
C ARG A 203 67.04 26.54 24.90
N SER A 204 66.64 27.50 24.07
CA SER A 204 66.13 28.89 24.15
C SER A 204 65.71 29.31 22.73
N SER A 205 64.80 30.28 22.60
CA SER A 205 64.41 31.02 21.38
C SER A 205 65.53 31.96 20.85
N PRO A 206 65.33 32.93 19.91
CA PRO A 206 64.40 33.14 18.76
C PRO A 206 65.14 33.63 17.45
N ARG A 207 64.38 34.15 16.45
CA ARG A 207 64.75 35.12 15.36
C ARG A 207 65.46 34.55 14.11
N ASP A 208 65.34 35.07 12.88
CA ASP A 208 64.76 36.30 12.32
C ASP A 208 64.40 36.14 10.80
N ASP A 209 63.62 37.12 10.30
CA ASP A 209 63.58 37.68 8.93
C ASP A 209 63.01 36.90 7.74
N ALA A 210 62.41 37.49 6.70
CA ALA A 210 61.73 38.77 6.40
C ALA A 210 61.39 38.72 4.89
N LEU A 211 60.23 39.25 4.45
CA LEU A 211 60.05 40.19 3.31
C LEU A 211 58.65 40.14 2.66
N ALA A 212 57.96 41.29 2.82
CA ALA A 212 57.23 42.11 1.83
C ALA A 212 56.22 41.45 0.86
N SER A 213 54.95 41.83 0.66
CA SER A 213 54.05 43.00 0.90
C SER A 213 53.51 43.54 -0.43
N SER A 214 52.21 43.89 -0.42
CA SER A 214 51.49 44.92 -1.23
C SER A 214 50.61 44.45 -2.40
N LEU A 215 49.39 44.97 -2.67
CA LEU A 215 48.50 45.97 -2.04
C LEU A 215 47.11 45.97 -2.77
N ARG A 216 46.03 46.34 -2.03
CA ARG A 216 44.76 47.08 -2.39
C ARG A 216 43.86 46.53 -3.52
N GLY A 217 42.52 46.50 -3.46
CA GLY A 217 41.51 47.18 -2.64
C GLY A 217 40.63 48.10 -3.52
N ALA A 218 39.32 47.81 -3.69
CA ALA A 218 38.24 48.79 -3.91
C ALA A 218 36.84 48.14 -4.15
N GLN A 219 35.85 48.64 -3.42
CA GLN A 219 34.39 48.66 -3.65
C GLN A 219 33.95 50.15 -3.48
N PRO A 220 32.67 50.54 -3.62
CA PRO A 220 31.68 50.42 -4.71
C PRO A 220 31.23 51.85 -5.16
N PRO A 221 30.06 52.09 -5.81
CA PRO A 221 28.86 52.44 -5.03
C PRO A 221 27.49 52.11 -5.69
N SER A 222 26.45 52.56 -4.98
CA SER A 222 25.03 52.22 -4.98
C SER A 222 24.07 53.17 -5.73
N SER A 223 22.82 52.67 -5.89
CA SER A 223 21.52 53.37 -5.72
C SER A 223 20.83 54.10 -6.90
N LEU A 224 19.56 53.74 -7.22
CA LEU A 224 18.33 54.51 -6.90
C LEU A 224 17.07 54.10 -7.74
N ARG A 225 15.98 53.77 -7.01
CA ARG A 225 14.54 54.16 -7.12
C ARG A 225 13.65 54.02 -8.38
N GLY A 226 12.45 53.44 -8.11
CA GLY A 226 11.10 53.94 -8.46
C GLY A 226 10.41 53.25 -9.66
N ALA A 227 9.09 53.06 -9.77
CA ALA A 227 7.90 53.23 -8.93
C ALA A 227 6.70 52.52 -9.65
N ALA A 228 5.55 52.46 -8.96
CA ALA A 228 4.29 51.75 -9.26
C ALA A 228 3.53 52.06 -10.57
N ALA A 229 2.63 51.14 -10.98
CA ALA A 229 1.25 51.43 -11.45
C ALA A 229 0.39 50.17 -11.75
N GLN A 230 -0.86 50.17 -11.28
CA GLN A 230 -2.08 49.52 -11.81
C GLN A 230 -3.15 50.64 -11.94
N PRO A 231 -4.35 50.44 -12.53
CA PRO A 231 -4.80 49.70 -13.73
C PRO A 231 -5.58 50.66 -14.68
N PRO A 232 -6.38 50.17 -15.64
CA PRO A 232 -7.81 50.54 -15.56
C PRO A 232 -8.82 49.44 -15.97
N SER A 233 -10.05 49.65 -15.51
CA SER A 233 -11.28 48.90 -15.77
C SER A 233 -12.06 49.42 -16.98
N SER A 234 -12.76 48.56 -17.75
CA SER A 234 -14.21 48.69 -18.04
C SER A 234 -14.78 47.64 -19.03
N LEU A 235 -15.92 47.06 -18.61
CA LEU A 235 -17.18 46.76 -19.33
C LEU A 235 -17.32 45.64 -20.41
N ARG A 236 -18.28 44.75 -20.08
CA ARG A 236 -19.34 44.09 -20.89
C ARG A 236 -18.99 43.02 -21.93
N GLY A 237 -19.47 41.81 -21.63
CA GLY A 237 -20.49 41.10 -22.44
C GLY A 237 -19.97 40.09 -23.47
N GLY A 238 -20.64 38.93 -23.53
CA GLY A 238 -20.68 38.08 -24.73
C GLY A 238 -20.21 36.65 -24.51
N GLU A 239 -21.18 35.73 -24.62
CA GLU A 239 -21.00 34.32 -24.99
C GLU A 239 -20.06 34.17 -26.20
N ALA A 240 -19.26 33.09 -26.22
CA ALA A 240 -19.18 32.15 -27.35
C ALA A 240 -18.03 31.15 -27.19
N ASP A 241 -18.33 29.96 -27.71
CA ASP A 241 -17.54 28.75 -27.88
C ASP A 241 -16.11 28.87 -28.44
N ALA A 242 -15.44 27.71 -28.31
CA ALA A 242 -14.41 27.14 -29.19
C ALA A 242 -12.95 27.24 -28.70
N ALA A 243 -12.52 26.20 -28.00
CA ALA A 243 -11.13 25.74 -28.05
C ALA A 243 -11.13 24.26 -28.47
N VAL A 244 -10.79 24.05 -29.74
CA VAL A 244 -10.58 22.77 -30.41
C VAL A 244 -9.32 22.12 -29.83
N HIS A 245 -9.46 21.00 -29.11
CA HIS A 245 -8.33 20.11 -28.83
C HIS A 245 -8.31 18.95 -29.82
N ALA A 246 -7.17 18.82 -30.48
CA ALA A 246 -6.84 17.82 -31.50
C ALA A 246 -6.88 16.37 -30.95
N PRO A 247 -7.14 15.36 -31.80
CA PRO A 247 -7.30 13.96 -31.38
C PRO A 247 -5.95 13.27 -31.14
N PRO A 248 -5.81 12.32 -30.20
CA PRO A 248 -4.65 11.45 -30.15
C PRO A 248 -4.92 10.18 -30.98
N GLY A 249 -4.14 10.02 -32.05
CA GLY A 249 -4.16 8.83 -32.91
C GLY A 249 -2.87 8.70 -33.70
N SER A 250 -1.78 8.25 -33.06
CA SER A 250 -0.61 7.60 -33.68
C SER A 250 0.40 7.18 -32.59
N PRO A 251 1.16 6.09 -32.79
CA PRO A 251 2.10 5.58 -31.80
C PRO A 251 3.21 6.61 -31.59
N ARG A 252 3.36 7.11 -30.35
CA ARG A 252 4.47 7.97 -29.97
C ARG A 252 5.78 7.20 -30.17
N ARG A 253 6.68 7.73 -31.00
CA ARG A 253 8.10 7.39 -30.94
C ARG A 253 8.62 7.82 -29.57
N SER A 254 9.42 6.97 -28.94
CA SER A 254 10.11 7.27 -27.69
C SER A 254 10.84 8.62 -27.79
N SER A 255 10.70 9.45 -26.77
CA SER A 255 11.49 10.66 -26.63
C SER A 255 12.91 10.30 -26.17
N PRO A 256 13.93 11.13 -26.43
CA PRO A 256 15.29 10.91 -25.92
C PRO A 256 15.38 10.85 -24.37
N ARG A 257 14.30 11.20 -23.65
CA ARG A 257 14.21 11.18 -22.19
C ARG A 257 13.64 9.86 -21.65
N ASP A 258 12.81 9.15 -22.42
CA ASP A 258 12.35 7.79 -22.11
C ASP A 258 13.54 6.80 -22.13
N ASP A 259 14.52 7.08 -22.99
CA ASP A 259 15.78 6.34 -23.07
C ASP A 259 16.71 6.59 -21.86
N ALA A 260 16.54 7.69 -21.11
CA ALA A 260 17.39 8.01 -19.96
C ALA A 260 17.00 7.21 -18.70
N LEU A 261 15.71 7.00 -18.46
CA LEU A 261 15.24 6.13 -17.36
C LEU A 261 15.41 4.65 -17.72
N ALA A 262 15.12 4.27 -18.97
CA ALA A 262 15.44 2.95 -19.49
C ALA A 262 16.95 2.68 -19.49
N SER A 263 17.82 3.68 -19.69
CA SER A 263 19.28 3.50 -19.60
C SER A 263 19.80 3.38 -18.16
N SER A 264 19.18 4.05 -17.18
CA SER A 264 19.43 3.79 -15.75
C SER A 264 19.05 2.36 -15.34
N LEU A 265 17.95 1.81 -15.86
CA LEU A 265 17.58 0.39 -15.70
C LEU A 265 18.53 -0.57 -16.44
N ARG A 266 19.21 -0.12 -17.51
CA ARG A 266 20.29 -0.87 -18.19
C ARG A 266 21.62 -0.79 -17.43
N GLY A 267 21.79 0.14 -16.50
CA GLY A 267 23.03 0.40 -15.75
C GLY A 267 23.37 -0.60 -14.63
N VAL A 268 22.49 -1.55 -14.31
CA VAL A 268 22.78 -2.62 -13.35
C VAL A 268 23.75 -3.63 -13.96
N GLN A 269 25.03 -3.55 -13.57
CA GLN A 269 26.09 -4.45 -14.03
C GLN A 269 25.90 -5.88 -13.49
N PRO A 270 26.17 -6.93 -14.29
CA PRO A 270 26.09 -8.32 -13.83
C PRO A 270 27.24 -8.65 -12.87
N PRO A 271 27.04 -9.58 -11.90
CA PRO A 271 28.15 -10.15 -11.13
C PRO A 271 29.11 -10.89 -12.06
N SER A 272 30.40 -10.60 -11.90
CA SER A 272 31.49 -11.12 -12.71
C SER A 272 31.82 -12.57 -12.36
N SER A 273 30.99 -13.51 -12.83
CA SER A 273 31.37 -14.92 -12.91
C SER A 273 30.42 -15.63 -13.87
N LEU A 274 30.81 -15.72 -15.14
CA LEU A 274 30.42 -16.75 -16.13
C LEU A 274 30.87 -16.25 -17.52
N ARG A 275 32.18 -16.35 -17.79
CA ARG A 275 32.70 -16.37 -19.17
C ARG A 275 32.94 -17.83 -19.54
N GLY A 276 32.19 -18.35 -20.49
CA GLY A 276 32.55 -19.59 -21.16
C GLY A 276 31.36 -20.35 -21.74
N ALA A 277 31.01 -20.03 -22.98
CA ALA A 277 30.73 -20.97 -24.09
C ALA A 277 29.80 -20.30 -25.10
N ALA A 278 30.36 -19.99 -26.27
CA ALA A 278 29.62 -19.54 -27.43
C ALA A 278 28.92 -20.72 -28.10
N ALA A 279 27.66 -20.56 -28.50
CA ALA A 279 27.00 -21.40 -29.49
C ALA A 279 26.17 -20.52 -30.42
N GLN A 280 26.43 -20.65 -31.72
CA GLN A 280 25.76 -19.95 -32.83
C GLN A 280 24.33 -20.50 -33.05
N PRO A 281 23.38 -19.70 -33.55
CA PRO A 281 22.04 -20.17 -33.91
C PRO A 281 22.00 -20.67 -35.37
N PRO A 282 21.21 -21.71 -35.70
CA PRO A 282 20.82 -21.93 -37.08
C PRO A 282 19.54 -21.17 -37.43
N SER A 283 19.54 -20.76 -38.67
CA SER A 283 18.58 -20.01 -39.45
C SER A 283 17.24 -20.71 -39.71
N SER A 284 16.17 -19.90 -39.66
CA SER A 284 14.99 -19.87 -40.53
C SER A 284 14.66 -21.08 -41.42
N LEU A 285 13.43 -21.60 -41.30
CA LEU A 285 12.63 -22.07 -42.44
C LEU A 285 11.14 -21.74 -42.23
N ARG A 286 10.53 -21.24 -43.31
CA ARG A 286 9.10 -20.92 -43.48
C ARG A 286 8.29 -22.18 -43.82
N GLY A 287 7.03 -22.17 -43.40
CA GLY A 287 5.88 -22.47 -44.26
C GLY A 287 5.35 -23.91 -44.27
N GLY A 288 4.05 -24.06 -44.06
CA GLY A 288 3.30 -25.27 -44.40
C GLY A 288 2.06 -25.48 -43.54
N GLU A 289 0.91 -25.03 -44.02
CA GLU A 289 -0.43 -25.44 -43.58
C GLU A 289 -0.64 -26.95 -43.79
N ALA A 290 -1.36 -27.62 -42.87
CA ALA A 290 -2.32 -28.69 -43.18
C ALA A 290 -3.09 -29.12 -41.92
N ASP A 291 -4.42 -29.18 -42.08
CA ASP A 291 -5.41 -29.84 -41.21
C ASP A 291 -5.04 -31.29 -40.87
N ALA A 292 -5.30 -31.70 -39.62
CA ALA A 292 -5.72 -33.06 -39.29
C ALA A 292 -6.35 -33.12 -37.88
N ALA A 293 -7.63 -33.50 -37.84
CA ALA A 293 -8.35 -33.88 -36.64
C ALA A 293 -7.80 -35.19 -36.05
N VAL A 294 -7.49 -35.22 -34.75
CA VAL A 294 -7.30 -36.44 -33.95
C VAL A 294 -7.74 -36.19 -32.50
N GLN A 295 -8.78 -36.90 -32.04
CA GLN A 295 -9.07 -37.17 -30.62
C GLN A 295 -8.60 -38.62 -30.29
N PRO A 296 -8.61 -39.07 -29.01
CA PRO A 296 -7.59 -38.86 -27.98
C PRO A 296 -6.96 -40.21 -27.56
N PRO A 297 -6.05 -40.22 -26.56
CA PRO A 297 -6.25 -41.24 -25.51
C PRO A 297 -5.96 -40.77 -24.07
N PRO A 298 -6.44 -41.53 -23.07
CA PRO A 298 -6.44 -41.16 -21.65
C PRO A 298 -5.18 -41.62 -20.92
N GLY A 299 -4.91 -41.06 -19.74
CA GLY A 299 -3.89 -41.61 -18.85
C GLY A 299 -3.55 -40.72 -17.66
N SER A 300 -4.18 -40.99 -16.53
CA SER A 300 -3.74 -40.55 -15.20
C SER A 300 -2.47 -41.32 -14.76
N PRO A 301 -1.69 -40.75 -13.83
CA PRO A 301 -1.09 -41.57 -12.78
C PRO A 301 -1.31 -41.01 -11.36
N ARG A 302 -1.97 -41.85 -10.57
CA ARG A 302 -1.77 -42.18 -9.14
C ARG A 302 -0.88 -41.29 -8.26
N ALA A 303 -1.54 -40.73 -7.25
CA ALA A 303 -1.30 -40.82 -5.79
C ALA A 303 0.02 -41.40 -5.27
N PHE A 304 0.62 -40.66 -4.33
CA PHE A 304 1.33 -41.20 -3.18
C PHE A 304 0.45 -41.05 -1.93
N ALA A 305 0.33 -42.15 -1.18
CA ALA A 305 -0.34 -42.24 0.11
C ALA A 305 0.68 -42.67 1.18
N THR A 306 0.59 -42.07 2.36
CA THR A 306 0.89 -42.67 3.68
C THR A 306 0.03 -41.89 4.69
N ALA A 307 -1.12 -42.44 5.11
CA ALA A 307 -1.32 -43.38 6.23
C ALA A 307 -1.16 -42.67 7.59
N SER A 308 -2.27 -42.30 8.26
CA SER A 308 -3.02 -43.09 9.27
C SER A 308 -2.64 -42.62 10.67
N GLY A 309 -3.52 -42.32 11.62
CA GLY A 309 -4.95 -42.54 11.75
C GLY A 309 -5.23 -42.81 13.24
N LEU A 310 -6.30 -42.26 13.81
CA LEU A 310 -6.98 -42.84 14.96
C LEU A 310 -8.40 -42.25 15.02
N ALA A 311 -9.37 -43.15 15.09
CA ALA A 311 -10.79 -42.85 15.03
C ALA A 311 -11.51 -43.47 16.23
N MET A 312 -12.74 -42.98 16.41
CA MET A 312 -13.87 -43.55 17.16
C MET A 312 -13.79 -43.29 18.67
N THR A 313 -14.83 -42.80 19.35
CA THR A 313 -16.26 -43.16 19.29
C THR A 313 -17.15 -42.05 19.88
N GLY A 314 -18.33 -41.81 19.30
CA GLY A 314 -19.44 -41.07 19.95
C GLY A 314 -20.21 -41.92 20.98
N PRO A 315 -21.15 -41.30 21.72
CA PRO A 315 -22.57 -41.62 21.49
C PRO A 315 -23.52 -40.39 21.55
N ARG A 316 -24.80 -40.71 21.32
CA ARG A 316 -25.97 -39.90 20.93
C ARG A 316 -26.70 -39.18 22.08
N ASP A 317 -27.46 -38.15 21.66
CA ASP A 317 -28.78 -37.64 22.09
C ASP A 317 -29.16 -37.56 23.57
N ASP A 318 -29.41 -36.33 24.06
CA ASP A 318 -30.66 -35.93 24.72
C ASP A 318 -30.70 -34.40 25.03
N GLY A 319 -31.88 -33.80 24.89
CA GLY A 319 -32.12 -32.36 25.02
C GLY A 319 -32.34 -31.86 26.45
N GLY A 320 -32.49 -30.54 26.60
CA GLY A 320 -32.95 -29.93 27.85
C GLY A 320 -32.43 -28.51 28.05
N ALA A 321 -33.35 -27.58 28.22
CA ALA A 321 -33.09 -26.16 28.42
C ALA A 321 -32.68 -25.80 29.87
N VAL A 322 -31.99 -24.65 29.98
CA VAL A 322 -31.85 -23.75 31.15
C VAL A 322 -31.22 -24.32 32.44
N SER A 323 -30.01 -23.85 32.80
CA SER A 323 -29.76 -23.33 34.16
C SER A 323 -28.46 -22.50 34.25
N SER A 324 -28.49 -21.54 35.16
CA SER A 324 -27.51 -20.50 35.46
C SER A 324 -26.41 -20.93 36.46
N GLY A 325 -25.17 -20.52 36.18
CA GLY A 325 -24.05 -20.29 37.13
C GLY A 325 -23.17 -21.50 37.48
N PRO A 326 -21.95 -21.33 38.05
CA PRO A 326 -21.29 -20.11 38.53
C PRO A 326 -19.89 -19.84 37.95
N ARG A 327 -19.29 -18.75 38.41
CA ARG A 327 -17.88 -18.33 38.26
C ARG A 327 -16.93 -19.43 38.73
N ASP A 328 -15.80 -19.59 38.05
CA ASP A 328 -14.61 -20.21 38.61
C ASP A 328 -13.37 -19.43 38.19
N ASP A 329 -12.48 -19.33 39.16
CA ASP A 329 -11.42 -18.36 39.31
C ASP A 329 -10.09 -19.11 39.25
N GLY A 330 -9.08 -18.51 38.62
CA GLY A 330 -7.67 -18.84 38.89
C GLY A 330 -7.01 -19.76 37.88
N GLU A 331 -6.31 -19.16 36.92
CA GLU A 331 -5.13 -19.78 36.31
C GLU A 331 -3.92 -18.91 36.64
N GLU A 332 -3.02 -19.49 37.43
CA GLU A 332 -1.79 -18.87 37.92
C GLU A 332 -0.83 -18.56 36.76
N VAL A 333 -0.61 -17.27 36.51
CA VAL A 333 0.46 -16.79 35.64
C VAL A 333 1.78 -16.93 36.40
N SER A 334 2.63 -17.86 35.98
CA SER A 334 3.99 -17.99 36.51
C SER A 334 4.81 -16.73 36.19
N SER A 335 5.16 -15.99 37.23
CA SER A 335 6.08 -14.85 37.17
C SER A 335 7.52 -15.33 36.95
N GLY A 336 8.00 -15.21 35.71
CA GLY A 336 9.44 -15.20 35.43
C GLY A 336 10.12 -13.98 36.06
N PRO A 337 11.43 -14.04 36.35
CA PRO A 337 12.13 -12.98 37.07
C PRO A 337 12.09 -11.68 36.25
N ARG A 338 11.58 -10.62 36.90
CA ARG A 338 11.73 -9.25 36.44
C ARG A 338 13.16 -8.84 36.78
N ASP A 339 14.02 -8.88 35.77
CA ASP A 339 15.27 -8.12 35.82
C ASP A 339 14.88 -6.64 35.69
N ASP A 340 14.79 -5.97 36.85
CA ASP A 340 14.68 -4.52 36.96
C ASP A 340 16.02 -3.88 36.52
N GLU A 341 16.31 -3.94 35.22
CA GLU A 341 17.25 -3.03 34.57
C GLU A 341 16.49 -1.75 34.20
N ALA A 342 17.04 -0.60 34.59
CA ALA A 342 16.46 0.71 34.31
C ALA A 342 16.15 0.83 32.80
N GLU A 343 14.87 0.86 32.41
CA GLU A 343 14.47 1.06 31.02
C GLU A 343 15.08 2.37 30.51
N GLU A 344 16.11 2.24 29.66
CA GLU A 344 16.63 3.36 28.89
C GLU A 344 15.48 3.97 28.09
N ALA A 345 15.41 5.31 28.02
CA ALA A 345 14.26 6.02 27.46
C ALA A 345 14.04 5.65 25.97
N THR A 346 13.08 4.76 25.73
CA THR A 346 12.69 4.31 24.39
C THR A 346 11.62 5.25 23.82
N THR A 347 11.70 5.60 22.53
CA THR A 347 10.64 6.32 21.82
C THR A 347 9.99 5.38 20.81
N ARG A 348 8.66 5.20 20.88
CA ARG A 348 7.88 4.41 19.93
C ARG A 348 7.14 5.28 18.94
N ILE A 349 7.43 5.11 17.66
CA ILE A 349 6.73 5.77 16.55
C ILE A 349 5.91 4.73 15.82
N VAL A 350 4.63 4.99 15.61
CA VAL A 350 3.72 4.10 14.88
C VAL A 350 3.28 4.78 13.59
N PHE A 351 3.42 4.09 12.46
CA PHE A 351 2.85 4.50 11.17
C PHE A 351 1.69 3.58 10.86
N SER A 352 0.49 4.13 10.72
CA SER A 352 -0.70 3.33 10.46
C SER A 352 -0.67 2.61 9.10
N GLY A 353 0.00 3.20 8.10
CA GLY A 353 -0.34 2.90 6.71
C GLY A 353 -1.83 3.17 6.49
N ASP A 354 -2.48 2.34 5.70
CA ASP A 354 -3.93 2.34 5.58
C ASP A 354 -4.53 1.32 6.55
N LEU A 355 -5.49 1.76 7.37
CA LEU A 355 -6.23 0.92 8.31
C LEU A 355 -7.52 0.44 7.66
N GLY A 356 -7.84 -0.83 7.87
CA GLY A 356 -9.05 -1.46 7.38
C GLY A 356 -10.29 -1.11 8.19
N ALA A 357 -11.44 -1.07 7.52
CA ALA A 357 -12.72 -1.08 8.22
C ALA A 357 -12.89 -2.41 8.98
N PRO A 358 -13.48 -2.39 10.21
CA PRO A 358 -13.82 -3.61 10.92
C PRO A 358 -14.74 -4.51 10.12
N ASN A 359 -14.64 -5.83 10.31
CA ASN A 359 -15.46 -6.85 9.64
C ASN A 359 -15.32 -6.91 8.11
N SER A 360 -14.20 -6.42 7.58
CA SER A 360 -13.84 -6.57 6.18
C SER A 360 -13.59 -8.05 5.85
N PRO A 361 -14.26 -8.62 4.83
CA PRO A 361 -14.10 -10.02 4.47
C PRO A 361 -12.65 -10.43 4.26
N LEU A 362 -12.27 -11.63 4.72
CA LEU A 362 -10.92 -12.21 4.62
C LEU A 362 -9.85 -11.52 5.48
N LEU A 363 -10.11 -10.34 6.04
CA LEU A 363 -9.08 -9.49 6.64
C LEU A 363 -9.26 -9.39 8.15
N PRO A 364 -8.27 -9.82 8.95
CA PRO A 364 -8.31 -9.58 10.39
C PRO A 364 -8.35 -8.07 10.67
N ALA A 365 -9.27 -7.66 11.54
CA ALA A 365 -9.39 -6.26 11.96
C ALA A 365 -8.09 -5.76 12.63
N PRO A 366 -7.73 -4.48 12.46
CA PRO A 366 -6.55 -3.92 13.12
C PRO A 366 -6.75 -3.87 14.64
N ASN A 367 -5.76 -4.35 15.37
CA ASN A 367 -5.68 -4.15 16.82
C ASN A 367 -4.87 -2.88 17.12
N PRO A 368 -5.32 -2.00 18.02
CA PRO A 368 -4.53 -0.86 18.51
C PRO A 368 -3.15 -1.29 19.04
N PRO A 369 -2.10 -0.48 18.87
CA PRO A 369 -0.79 -0.79 19.42
C PRO A 369 -0.80 -0.71 20.96
N GLU A 370 0.04 -1.51 21.60
CA GLU A 370 0.20 -1.50 23.08
C GLU A 370 0.74 -0.15 23.61
N ARG A 371 1.40 0.62 22.74
CA ARG A 371 1.98 1.93 23.03
C ARG A 371 2.27 2.69 21.74
N ALA A 372 2.14 4.02 21.77
CA ALA A 372 2.73 4.92 20.79
C ALA A 372 3.08 6.26 21.46
N ASP A 373 4.31 6.76 21.30
CA ASP A 373 4.63 8.14 21.69
C ASP A 373 4.21 9.13 20.60
N ILE A 374 4.48 8.74 19.34
CA ILE A 374 4.09 9.47 18.13
C ILE A 374 3.30 8.51 17.25
N LEU A 375 2.08 8.89 16.92
CA LEU A 375 1.22 8.16 15.97
C LEU A 375 1.10 8.96 14.67
N VAL A 376 1.58 8.40 13.56
CA VAL A 376 1.35 8.89 12.21
C VAL A 376 0.16 8.12 11.64
N LEU A 377 -0.99 8.78 11.50
CA LEU A 377 -2.29 8.17 11.22
C LEU A 377 -2.86 8.64 9.87
N GLU A 378 -3.37 7.71 9.07
CA GLU A 378 -4.15 8.03 7.88
C GLU A 378 -5.46 8.78 8.21
N SER A 379 -6.05 9.42 7.21
CA SER A 379 -7.27 10.22 7.40
C SER A 379 -8.17 10.20 6.18
N THR A 380 -8.12 9.12 5.39
CA THR A 380 -8.82 9.01 4.10
C THR A 380 -10.33 9.25 4.24
N TYR A 381 -10.93 8.72 5.31
CA TYR A 381 -12.32 8.95 5.68
C TYR A 381 -12.46 9.63 7.05
N GLY A 382 -11.55 10.55 7.34
CA GLY A 382 -11.59 11.35 8.57
C GLY A 382 -12.87 12.18 8.76
N ASP A 383 -13.69 12.36 7.72
CA ASP A 383 -14.97 13.06 7.70
C ASP A 383 -16.20 12.14 7.47
N ARG A 384 -16.02 10.82 7.43
CA ARG A 384 -17.11 9.89 7.06
C ARG A 384 -17.26 8.72 8.03
N VAL A 385 -18.49 8.24 8.12
CA VAL A 385 -18.86 7.01 8.80
C VAL A 385 -19.36 6.01 7.76
N HIS A 386 -18.92 4.76 7.85
CA HIS A 386 -19.32 3.72 6.89
C HIS A 386 -20.73 3.20 7.18
N GLU A 387 -21.40 2.80 6.10
CA GLU A 387 -22.61 1.99 6.18
C GLU A 387 -22.29 0.58 6.70
N ASP A 388 -23.22 -0.05 7.39
CA ASP A 388 -23.01 -1.37 7.97
C ASP A 388 -22.97 -2.48 6.88
N ARG A 389 -22.29 -3.59 7.21
CA ARG A 389 -22.10 -4.74 6.31
C ARG A 389 -23.43 -5.35 5.83
N SER A 390 -24.49 -5.33 6.64
CA SER A 390 -25.78 -5.92 6.25
C SER A 390 -26.50 -5.06 5.20
N THR A 391 -26.45 -3.74 5.35
CA THR A 391 -27.02 -2.80 4.37
C THR A 391 -26.29 -2.88 3.03
N ARG A 392 -24.95 -2.97 3.00
CA ARG A 392 -24.20 -3.10 1.74
C ARG A 392 -24.53 -4.41 1.02
N GLN A 393 -24.59 -5.53 1.74
CA GLN A 393 -24.96 -6.84 1.19
C GLN A 393 -26.38 -6.82 0.61
N ALA A 394 -27.34 -6.21 1.32
CA ALA A 394 -28.71 -6.08 0.84
C ALA A 394 -28.81 -5.27 -0.46
N ARG A 395 -28.03 -4.18 -0.59
CA ARG A 395 -28.00 -3.37 -1.82
C ARG A 395 -27.32 -4.10 -2.98
N LEU A 396 -26.22 -4.82 -2.73
CA LEU A 396 -25.59 -5.67 -3.74
C LEU A 396 -26.59 -6.72 -4.23
N LYS A 397 -27.26 -7.41 -3.30
CA LYS A 397 -28.30 -8.38 -3.63
C LYS A 397 -29.42 -7.75 -4.47
N ALA A 398 -29.92 -6.58 -4.09
CA ALA A 398 -31.00 -5.91 -4.82
C ALA A 398 -30.61 -5.53 -6.26
N ALA A 399 -29.36 -5.11 -6.50
CA ALA A 399 -28.87 -4.84 -7.85
C ALA A 399 -28.81 -6.12 -8.70
N ILE A 400 -28.43 -7.25 -8.09
CA ILE A 400 -28.36 -8.56 -8.77
C ILE A 400 -29.76 -9.12 -9.02
N ASP A 401 -30.67 -9.04 -8.05
CA ASP A 401 -32.08 -9.44 -8.21
C ASP A 401 -32.72 -8.67 -9.39
N HIS A 402 -32.47 -7.37 -9.50
CA HIS A 402 -32.95 -6.58 -10.64
C HIS A 402 -32.40 -7.08 -11.99
N ALA A 403 -31.10 -7.39 -12.07
CA ALA A 403 -30.50 -7.94 -13.29
C ALA A 403 -31.07 -9.32 -13.65
N LEU A 404 -31.38 -10.15 -12.64
CA LEU A 404 -32.05 -11.45 -12.83
C LEU A 404 -33.49 -11.27 -13.35
N GLU A 405 -34.22 -10.27 -12.87
CA GLU A 405 -35.61 -9.98 -13.27
C GLU A 405 -35.73 -9.48 -14.73
N ASN A 406 -34.77 -8.69 -15.19
CA ASN A 406 -34.89 -7.94 -16.46
C ASN A 406 -33.89 -8.37 -17.55
N ASN A 407 -33.15 -9.47 -17.34
CA ASN A 407 -32.12 -9.95 -18.27
C ASN A 407 -30.98 -8.92 -18.47
N GLY A 408 -30.54 -8.34 -17.34
CA GLY A 408 -29.57 -7.28 -17.22
C GLY A 408 -28.17 -7.75 -16.84
N THR A 409 -27.26 -6.82 -16.62
CA THR A 409 -25.89 -7.11 -16.15
C THR A 409 -25.52 -6.06 -15.13
N VAL A 410 -24.96 -6.49 -14.00
CA VAL A 410 -24.40 -5.58 -12.99
C VAL A 410 -22.91 -5.39 -13.30
N VAL A 411 -22.54 -4.21 -13.79
CA VAL A 411 -21.15 -3.83 -14.03
C VAL A 411 -20.57 -3.18 -12.78
N ILE A 412 -19.50 -3.75 -12.24
CA ILE A 412 -18.81 -3.27 -11.05
C ILE A 412 -17.39 -2.82 -11.42
N PRO A 413 -17.15 -1.51 -11.59
CA PRO A 413 -15.80 -0.98 -11.69
C PRO A 413 -15.05 -1.20 -10.37
N ALA A 414 -13.99 -2.02 -10.39
CA ALA A 414 -13.19 -2.32 -9.21
C ALA A 414 -11.68 -2.32 -9.50
N PHE A 415 -10.87 -2.10 -8.45
CA PHE A 415 -9.44 -2.33 -8.52
C PHE A 415 -9.12 -3.82 -8.41
N SER A 416 -8.04 -4.25 -9.06
CA SER A 416 -7.68 -5.66 -9.18
C SER A 416 -7.27 -6.32 -7.86
N ILE A 417 -6.91 -5.54 -6.84
CA ILE A 417 -6.53 -6.01 -5.49
C ILE A 417 -7.42 -5.35 -4.44
N GLY A 418 -7.83 -6.11 -3.42
CA GLY A 418 -8.72 -5.69 -2.35
C GLY A 418 -10.18 -5.88 -2.72
N ARG A 419 -10.80 -4.85 -3.31
CA ARG A 419 -12.27 -4.78 -3.52
C ARG A 419 -12.81 -5.92 -4.38
N THR A 420 -12.05 -6.37 -5.39
CA THR A 420 -12.46 -7.52 -6.21
C THR A 420 -12.62 -8.78 -5.34
N GLN A 421 -11.65 -9.07 -4.47
CA GLN A 421 -11.67 -10.27 -3.62
C GLN A 421 -12.75 -10.20 -2.54
N GLU A 422 -13.00 -9.03 -1.95
CA GLU A 422 -14.11 -8.83 -1.02
C GLU A 422 -15.47 -9.05 -1.68
N LEU A 423 -15.66 -8.53 -2.89
CA LEU A 423 -16.89 -8.76 -3.66
C LEU A 423 -17.08 -10.23 -3.99
N LEU A 424 -16.03 -10.94 -4.41
CA LEU A 424 -16.11 -12.38 -4.67
C LEU A 424 -16.55 -13.16 -3.42
N TYR A 425 -15.98 -12.82 -2.26
CA TYR A 425 -16.35 -13.43 -0.98
C TYR A 425 -17.83 -13.20 -0.62
N GLU A 426 -18.34 -11.99 -0.85
CA GLU A 426 -19.76 -11.69 -0.59
C GLU A 426 -20.70 -12.29 -1.63
N LEU A 427 -20.32 -12.32 -2.90
CA LEU A 427 -21.10 -12.95 -3.97
C LEU A 427 -21.26 -14.45 -3.71
N GLU A 428 -20.19 -15.13 -3.30
CA GLU A 428 -20.28 -16.54 -2.90
C GLU A 428 -21.24 -16.74 -1.73
N ASP A 429 -21.26 -15.80 -0.78
CA ASP A 429 -22.19 -15.85 0.34
C ASP A 429 -23.64 -15.66 -0.06
N LEU A 430 -23.90 -14.68 -0.93
CA LEU A 430 -25.23 -14.41 -1.46
C LEU A 430 -25.74 -15.59 -2.28
N ILE A 431 -24.91 -16.19 -3.14
CA ILE A 431 -25.26 -17.37 -3.94
C ILE A 431 -25.54 -18.57 -3.03
N HIS A 432 -24.72 -18.79 -2.00
CA HIS A 432 -24.91 -19.88 -1.05
C HIS A 432 -26.22 -19.75 -0.25
N GLN A 433 -26.59 -18.53 0.13
CA GLN A 433 -27.80 -18.24 0.92
C GLN A 433 -29.06 -18.08 0.06
N ALA A 434 -28.92 -17.91 -1.26
CA ALA A 434 -30.04 -17.63 -2.15
C ALA A 434 -31.03 -18.81 -2.21
N THR A 435 -32.31 -18.50 -2.05
CA THR A 435 -33.42 -19.46 -2.20
C THR A 435 -33.97 -19.50 -3.62
N ASP A 436 -33.75 -18.45 -4.41
CA ASP A 436 -34.13 -18.40 -5.81
C ASP A 436 -33.11 -19.19 -6.64
N PRO A 437 -33.53 -20.25 -7.37
CA PRO A 437 -32.62 -21.07 -8.17
C PRO A 437 -31.89 -20.29 -9.27
N HIS A 438 -32.40 -19.16 -9.74
CA HIS A 438 -31.71 -18.37 -10.77
C HIS A 438 -30.36 -17.81 -10.30
N TRP A 439 -30.13 -17.68 -8.98
CA TRP A 439 -28.82 -17.32 -8.44
C TRP A 439 -27.75 -18.38 -8.71
N GLN A 440 -28.14 -19.66 -8.85
CA GLN A 440 -27.19 -20.73 -9.18
C GLN A 440 -26.74 -20.67 -10.65
N ASP A 441 -27.55 -20.07 -11.52
CA ASP A 441 -27.26 -19.88 -12.95
C ASP A 441 -26.56 -18.54 -13.26
N LEU A 442 -26.38 -17.68 -12.25
CA LEU A 442 -25.79 -16.36 -12.39
C LEU A 442 -24.30 -16.46 -12.74
N GLU A 443 -23.88 -15.78 -13.80
CA GLU A 443 -22.46 -15.72 -14.19
C GLU A 443 -21.74 -14.60 -13.44
N ILE A 444 -20.68 -14.92 -12.71
CA ILE A 444 -19.80 -13.94 -12.05
C ILE A 444 -18.50 -13.85 -12.84
N ILE A 445 -18.30 -12.74 -13.54
CA ILE A 445 -17.19 -12.55 -14.47
C ILE A 445 -16.18 -11.58 -13.86
N VAL A 446 -14.93 -12.02 -13.68
CA VAL A 446 -13.79 -11.16 -13.36
C VAL A 446 -13.00 -10.89 -14.62
N ASP A 447 -13.14 -9.68 -15.15
CA ASP A 447 -12.51 -9.25 -16.39
C ASP A 447 -11.28 -8.38 -16.11
N SER A 448 -10.27 -9.03 -15.53
CA SER A 448 -8.97 -8.46 -15.25
C SER A 448 -7.96 -9.59 -15.00
N PRO A 449 -6.95 -9.78 -15.87
CA PRO A 449 -5.94 -10.82 -15.68
C PRO A 449 -5.13 -10.59 -14.42
N LEU A 450 -4.92 -9.32 -14.07
CA LEU A 450 -4.27 -8.94 -12.83
C LEU A 450 -5.13 -9.33 -11.61
N ALA A 451 -6.45 -9.10 -11.67
CA ALA A 451 -7.34 -9.49 -10.59
C ALA A 451 -7.41 -11.01 -10.42
N ALA A 452 -7.43 -11.78 -11.52
CA ALA A 452 -7.37 -13.24 -11.49
C ALA A 452 -6.09 -13.72 -10.79
N ARG A 453 -4.92 -13.16 -11.13
CA ARG A 453 -3.63 -13.46 -10.47
C ARG A 453 -3.62 -13.08 -8.99
N PHE A 454 -4.22 -11.96 -8.61
CA PHE A 454 -4.34 -11.58 -7.19
C PHE A 454 -5.28 -12.52 -6.44
N THR A 455 -6.40 -12.91 -7.03
CA THR A 455 -7.32 -13.88 -6.44
C THR A 455 -6.61 -15.21 -6.23
N GLU A 456 -5.80 -15.67 -7.20
CA GLU A 456 -4.96 -16.86 -7.02
C GLU A 456 -3.96 -16.70 -5.86
N ALA A 457 -3.22 -15.59 -5.81
CA ALA A 457 -2.29 -15.32 -4.72
C ALA A 457 -2.99 -15.24 -3.35
N TYR A 458 -4.20 -14.68 -3.28
CA TYR A 458 -4.98 -14.64 -2.04
C TYR A 458 -5.38 -16.04 -1.58
N ARG A 459 -5.66 -16.97 -2.50
CA ARG A 459 -5.95 -18.38 -2.18
C ARG A 459 -4.72 -19.12 -1.64
N ASP A 460 -3.51 -18.78 -2.11
CA ASP A 460 -2.27 -19.34 -1.55
C ASP A 460 -2.00 -18.81 -0.14
N LEU A 461 -2.52 -17.63 0.18
CA LEU A 461 -2.32 -16.91 1.44
C LEU A 461 -3.42 -17.17 2.48
N LYS A 462 -4.17 -18.28 2.35
CA LYS A 462 -5.19 -18.73 3.33
C LYS A 462 -4.76 -18.63 4.80
N PRO A 463 -3.53 -19.00 5.20
CA PRO A 463 -3.12 -18.90 6.61
C PRO A 463 -3.19 -17.49 7.19
N TYR A 464 -3.31 -16.46 6.35
CA TYR A 464 -3.40 -15.07 6.77
C TYR A 464 -4.83 -14.52 6.79
N TRP A 465 -5.83 -15.32 6.39
CA TRP A 465 -7.23 -14.93 6.42
C TRP A 465 -7.76 -14.81 7.86
N ASP A 466 -8.89 -14.14 8.02
CA ASP A 466 -9.58 -14.03 9.30
C ASP A 466 -10.27 -15.33 9.72
N LEU A 467 -10.80 -15.34 10.95
CA LEU A 467 -11.46 -16.53 11.51
C LEU A 467 -12.76 -16.87 10.76
N GLU A 468 -13.52 -15.87 10.30
CA GLU A 468 -14.76 -16.10 9.54
C GLU A 468 -14.47 -16.85 8.24
N ALA A 469 -13.42 -16.46 7.51
CA ALA A 469 -13.07 -17.14 6.27
C ALA A 469 -12.53 -18.57 6.50
N HIS A 470 -11.82 -18.81 7.61
CA HIS A 470 -11.40 -20.17 7.98
C HIS A 470 -12.60 -21.06 8.31
N ASP A 471 -13.58 -20.56 9.06
CA ASP A 471 -14.81 -21.29 9.35
C ASP A 471 -15.54 -21.70 8.06
N ARG A 472 -15.60 -20.81 7.06
CA ARG A 472 -16.16 -21.15 5.73
C ARG A 472 -15.39 -22.29 5.06
N LEU A 473 -14.05 -22.25 5.08
CA LEU A 473 -13.22 -23.32 4.51
C LEU A 473 -13.46 -24.66 5.19
N ASP A 474 -13.60 -24.66 6.52
CA ASP A 474 -13.84 -25.87 7.31
C ASP A 474 -15.21 -26.49 6.99
N HIS A 475 -16.18 -25.67 6.57
CA HIS A 475 -17.48 -26.10 6.05
C HIS A 475 -17.45 -26.47 4.54
N GLY A 476 -16.28 -26.54 3.91
CA GLY A 476 -16.12 -26.90 2.50
C GLY A 476 -16.50 -25.80 1.52
N ARG A 477 -16.66 -24.56 1.98
CA ARG A 477 -16.93 -23.40 1.12
C ARG A 477 -15.65 -22.81 0.56
N HIS A 478 -15.75 -22.15 -0.59
CA HIS A 478 -14.60 -21.63 -1.34
C HIS A 478 -14.88 -20.21 -1.85
N PRO A 479 -14.78 -19.18 -0.97
CA PRO A 479 -15.25 -17.82 -1.26
C PRO A 479 -14.53 -17.11 -2.43
N LEU A 480 -13.34 -17.59 -2.82
CA LEU A 480 -12.57 -17.07 -3.95
C LEU A 480 -12.44 -18.05 -5.12
N ALA A 481 -13.16 -19.18 -5.08
CA ALA A 481 -13.12 -20.23 -6.08
C ALA A 481 -14.42 -21.05 -6.08
N PHE A 482 -15.48 -20.49 -6.66
CA PHE A 482 -16.80 -21.09 -6.72
C PHE A 482 -17.26 -21.29 -8.18
N GLU A 483 -18.26 -22.16 -8.39
CA GLU A 483 -18.65 -22.66 -9.73
C GLU A 483 -19.07 -21.53 -10.69
N ASN A 484 -19.73 -20.50 -10.17
CA ASN A 484 -20.22 -19.36 -10.95
C ASN A 484 -19.12 -18.39 -11.42
N LEU A 485 -17.87 -18.56 -10.96
CA LEU A 485 -16.78 -17.62 -11.23
C LEU A 485 -16.07 -17.92 -12.56
N TYR A 486 -16.09 -16.96 -13.47
CA TYR A 486 -15.38 -16.96 -14.74
C TYR A 486 -14.33 -15.85 -14.78
N THR A 487 -13.11 -16.15 -15.22
CA THR A 487 -12.02 -15.18 -15.35
C THR A 487 -11.67 -14.96 -16.82
N VAL A 488 -11.62 -13.70 -17.25
CA VAL A 488 -11.26 -13.33 -18.63
C VAL A 488 -9.80 -12.89 -18.68
N ASP A 489 -8.97 -13.64 -19.41
CA ASP A 489 -7.53 -13.39 -19.46
C ASP A 489 -7.10 -12.62 -20.71
N SER A 490 -7.68 -12.94 -21.87
CA SER A 490 -7.24 -12.36 -23.15
C SER A 490 -8.07 -11.15 -23.58
N HIS A 491 -7.48 -10.30 -24.43
CA HIS A 491 -8.21 -9.17 -25.01
C HIS A 491 -9.33 -9.62 -25.95
N GLU A 492 -9.11 -10.71 -26.69
CA GLU A 492 -10.11 -11.27 -27.60
C GLU A 492 -11.34 -11.77 -26.83
N GLU A 493 -11.11 -12.57 -25.79
CA GLU A 493 -12.15 -13.08 -24.91
C GLU A 493 -12.92 -11.96 -24.20
N HIS A 494 -12.22 -10.88 -23.80
CA HIS A 494 -12.87 -9.68 -23.28
C HIS A 494 -13.87 -9.08 -24.26
N LEU A 495 -13.47 -8.88 -25.52
CA LEU A 495 -14.37 -8.34 -26.54
C LEU A 495 -15.56 -9.28 -26.80
N GLN A 496 -15.31 -10.59 -26.84
CA GLN A 496 -16.37 -11.60 -26.98
C GLN A 496 -17.34 -11.58 -25.81
N THR A 497 -16.85 -11.41 -24.58
CA THR A 497 -17.66 -11.37 -23.36
C THR A 497 -18.58 -10.14 -23.33
N VAL A 498 -18.03 -8.96 -23.63
CA VAL A 498 -18.81 -7.71 -23.73
C VAL A 498 -19.96 -7.87 -24.74
N ASP A 499 -19.66 -8.45 -25.91
CA ASP A 499 -20.60 -8.61 -27.02
C ASP A 499 -21.62 -9.74 -26.78
N TYR A 500 -21.22 -10.80 -26.08
CA TYR A 500 -22.11 -11.86 -25.59
C TYR A 500 -23.15 -11.28 -24.64
N LEU A 501 -22.74 -10.66 -23.52
CA LEU A 501 -23.66 -10.15 -22.50
C LEU A 501 -24.63 -9.12 -23.08
N ALA A 502 -24.12 -8.19 -23.88
CA ALA A 502 -24.95 -7.12 -24.44
C ALA A 502 -25.95 -7.58 -25.51
N ARG A 503 -25.76 -8.75 -26.14
CA ARG A 503 -26.68 -9.29 -27.15
C ARG A 503 -27.64 -10.33 -26.58
N THR A 504 -27.17 -11.19 -25.69
CA THR A 504 -27.98 -12.30 -25.16
C THR A 504 -28.91 -11.83 -24.04
N GLY A 505 -28.54 -10.77 -23.32
CA GLY A 505 -29.23 -10.39 -22.08
C GLY A 505 -29.06 -11.44 -20.98
N ARG A 506 -28.01 -12.26 -21.02
CA ARG A 506 -27.73 -13.22 -19.94
C ARG A 506 -27.50 -12.44 -18.64
N PRO A 507 -28.25 -12.74 -17.55
CA PRO A 507 -27.97 -12.19 -16.24
C PRO A 507 -26.55 -12.50 -15.79
N ALA A 508 -25.78 -11.45 -15.46
CA ALA A 508 -24.40 -11.59 -15.03
C ALA A 508 -23.97 -10.45 -14.10
N VAL A 509 -22.92 -10.70 -13.32
CA VAL A 509 -22.13 -9.68 -12.63
C VAL A 509 -20.76 -9.61 -13.30
N VAL A 510 -20.33 -8.42 -13.69
CA VAL A 510 -19.01 -8.20 -14.29
C VAL A 510 -18.19 -7.29 -13.39
N ILE A 511 -17.10 -7.81 -12.83
CA ILE A 511 -16.11 -7.04 -12.08
C ILE A 511 -14.94 -6.76 -13.02
N ALA A 512 -14.71 -5.49 -13.35
CA ALA A 512 -13.69 -5.10 -14.31
C ALA A 512 -12.90 -3.87 -13.85
N ALA A 513 -11.60 -3.85 -14.18
CA ALA A 513 -10.74 -2.69 -13.95
C ALA A 513 -10.87 -1.67 -15.09
N SER A 514 -10.68 -0.36 -14.85
CA SER A 514 -10.24 0.27 -13.60
C SER A 514 -11.39 0.74 -12.69
N GLY A 515 -11.16 0.75 -11.36
CA GLY A 515 -12.18 1.08 -10.36
C GLY A 515 -12.79 2.49 -10.42
N MET A 516 -12.15 3.42 -11.15
CA MET A 516 -12.67 4.78 -11.38
C MET A 516 -13.17 5.02 -12.81
N ALA A 517 -13.26 3.97 -13.62
CA ALA A 517 -13.65 4.03 -15.03
C ALA A 517 -12.81 5.02 -15.88
N ALA A 518 -11.58 5.33 -15.48
CA ALA A 518 -10.68 6.22 -16.21
C ALA A 518 -10.02 5.55 -17.44
N GLY A 519 -10.22 4.24 -17.58
CA GLY A 519 -9.62 3.39 -18.60
C GLY A 519 -9.79 1.92 -18.24
N GLY A 520 -9.15 1.05 -19.03
CA GLY A 520 -9.20 -0.40 -18.83
C GLY A 520 -10.44 -1.05 -19.42
N ARG A 521 -10.61 -2.34 -19.13
CA ARG A 521 -11.65 -3.20 -19.70
C ARG A 521 -13.07 -2.77 -19.34
N VAL A 522 -13.26 -2.17 -18.15
CA VAL A 522 -14.57 -1.67 -17.69
C VAL A 522 -15.17 -0.63 -18.64
N VAL A 523 -14.33 0.16 -19.33
CA VAL A 523 -14.81 1.20 -20.26
C VAL A 523 -15.59 0.55 -21.41
N ASN A 524 -15.17 -0.61 -21.90
CA ASN A 524 -15.88 -1.30 -22.99
C ASN A 524 -17.27 -1.77 -22.55
N TYR A 525 -17.40 -2.29 -21.33
CA TYR A 525 -18.71 -2.62 -20.74
C TYR A 525 -19.58 -1.38 -20.61
N LEU A 526 -19.05 -0.30 -20.01
CA LEU A 526 -19.80 0.95 -19.82
C LEU A 526 -20.26 1.55 -21.14
N LYS A 527 -19.40 1.60 -22.16
CA LYS A 527 -19.77 2.06 -23.50
C LYS A 527 -20.92 1.25 -24.10
N ARG A 528 -20.93 -0.06 -23.86
CA ARG A 528 -21.92 -0.97 -24.42
C ARG A 528 -23.24 -1.01 -23.65
N MET A 529 -23.21 -0.75 -22.35
CA MET A 529 -24.31 -1.02 -21.42
C MET A 529 -24.96 0.24 -20.81
N LEU A 530 -24.25 1.38 -20.70
CA LEU A 530 -24.80 2.59 -20.06
C LEU A 530 -26.09 3.11 -20.72
N GLY A 531 -26.24 2.92 -22.03
CA GLY A 531 -27.39 3.38 -22.80
C GLY A 531 -28.65 2.50 -22.68
N ASP A 532 -28.62 1.43 -21.91
CA ASP A 532 -29.70 0.44 -21.78
C ASP A 532 -30.15 0.31 -20.33
N GLU A 533 -31.45 0.45 -20.07
CA GLU A 533 -32.05 0.47 -18.73
C GLU A 533 -32.07 -0.88 -18.03
N ARG A 534 -31.79 -1.97 -18.78
CA ARG A 534 -31.67 -3.32 -18.21
C ARG A 534 -30.46 -3.46 -17.31
N HIS A 535 -29.40 -2.70 -17.57
CA HIS A 535 -28.13 -2.86 -16.86
C HIS A 535 -28.03 -1.93 -15.64
N ASP A 536 -27.18 -2.36 -14.72
CA ASP A 536 -26.86 -1.63 -13.51
C ASP A 536 -25.35 -1.39 -13.46
N VAL A 537 -24.93 -0.22 -13.01
CA VAL A 537 -23.52 0.08 -12.71
C VAL A 537 -23.39 0.33 -11.23
N LEU A 538 -22.52 -0.42 -10.58
CA LEU A 538 -22.33 -0.41 -9.14
C LEU A 538 -20.94 0.10 -8.77
N PHE A 539 -20.87 1.31 -8.22
CA PHE A 539 -19.62 1.86 -7.69
C PHE A 539 -19.46 1.46 -6.21
N VAL A 540 -18.36 0.78 -5.91
CA VAL A 540 -18.03 0.22 -4.58
C VAL A 540 -16.81 0.89 -3.92
N GLY A 541 -16.30 1.97 -4.51
CA GLY A 541 -15.13 2.67 -4.00
C GLY A 541 -15.14 4.15 -4.34
N TYR A 542 -14.22 4.91 -3.75
CA TYR A 542 -14.08 6.34 -4.00
C TYR A 542 -13.89 6.65 -5.49
N GLN A 543 -14.59 7.67 -5.97
CA GLN A 543 -14.50 8.16 -7.34
C GLN A 543 -13.94 9.58 -7.31
N ALA A 544 -12.66 9.72 -7.67
CA ALA A 544 -11.98 11.01 -7.64
C ALA A 544 -12.62 12.00 -8.62
N GLU A 545 -12.58 13.28 -8.25
CA GLU A 545 -13.10 14.36 -9.09
C GLU A 545 -12.36 14.45 -10.43
N GLY A 546 -13.10 14.66 -11.52
CA GLY A 546 -12.57 14.65 -12.88
C GLY A 546 -12.52 13.26 -13.56
N THR A 547 -12.83 12.18 -12.84
CA THR A 547 -12.90 10.84 -13.45
C THR A 547 -14.26 10.56 -14.12
N PRO A 548 -14.32 9.67 -15.14
CA PRO A 548 -15.58 9.25 -15.72
C PRO A 548 -16.51 8.59 -14.71
N GLY A 549 -15.99 7.81 -13.75
CA GLY A 549 -16.79 7.21 -12.69
C GLY A 549 -17.52 8.24 -11.83
N ARG A 550 -16.83 9.33 -11.44
CA ARG A 550 -17.45 10.46 -10.74
C ARG A 550 -18.52 11.15 -11.58
N ALA A 551 -18.29 11.31 -12.88
CA ALA A 551 -19.29 11.86 -13.80
C ALA A 551 -20.53 10.95 -13.88
N ILE A 552 -20.36 9.64 -14.03
CA ILE A 552 -21.49 8.69 -14.07
C ILE A 552 -22.31 8.77 -12.77
N GLN A 553 -21.65 8.78 -11.60
CA GLN A 553 -22.34 8.93 -10.30
C GLN A 553 -23.17 10.21 -10.21
N ARG A 554 -22.67 11.33 -10.72
CA ARG A 554 -23.36 12.63 -10.63
C ARG A 554 -24.49 12.78 -11.64
N HIS A 555 -24.26 12.34 -12.87
CA HIS A 555 -25.13 12.58 -14.01
C HIS A 555 -26.16 11.45 -14.19
N GLY A 556 -25.79 10.21 -13.86
CA GLY A 556 -26.61 9.02 -14.08
C GLY A 556 -27.97 9.04 -13.39
N PRO A 557 -28.07 9.32 -12.07
CA PRO A 557 -29.35 9.39 -11.36
C PRO A 557 -30.34 10.44 -11.89
N ARG A 558 -29.88 11.34 -12.76
CA ARG A 558 -30.68 12.41 -13.38
C ARG A 558 -30.94 12.19 -14.87
N GLY A 559 -30.59 11.01 -15.41
CA GLY A 559 -30.67 10.71 -16.84
C GLY A 559 -29.72 11.56 -17.69
N GLY A 560 -28.53 11.86 -17.15
CA GLY A 560 -27.51 12.65 -17.82
C GLY A 560 -26.65 11.85 -18.80
N TRP A 561 -25.43 12.32 -19.04
CA TRP A 561 -24.48 11.72 -19.98
C TRP A 561 -23.07 11.72 -19.42
N VAL A 562 -22.21 10.89 -20.00
CA VAL A 562 -20.76 10.87 -19.73
C VAL A 562 -20.00 10.82 -21.05
N GLN A 563 -18.76 11.31 -21.07
CA GLN A 563 -17.85 11.12 -22.19
C GLN A 563 -16.85 10.00 -21.87
N LEU A 564 -16.79 8.98 -22.73
CA LEU A 564 -15.84 7.87 -22.66
C LEU A 564 -15.12 7.72 -24.00
N ASP A 565 -13.79 7.70 -24.00
CA ASP A 565 -12.95 7.68 -25.22
C ASP A 565 -13.33 8.73 -26.28
N GLY A 566 -13.72 9.93 -25.82
CA GLY A 566 -14.14 11.02 -26.71
C GLY A 566 -15.60 10.94 -27.18
N GLU A 567 -16.30 9.83 -26.94
CA GLU A 567 -17.69 9.60 -27.32
C GLU A 567 -18.65 9.99 -26.17
N ARG A 568 -19.71 10.73 -26.49
CA ARG A 568 -20.77 11.04 -25.53
C ARG A 568 -21.78 9.89 -25.48
N ILE A 569 -22.06 9.39 -24.29
CA ILE A 569 -23.02 8.32 -24.03
C ILE A 569 -24.07 8.82 -23.03
N ASP A 570 -25.34 8.71 -23.40
CA ASP A 570 -26.45 8.98 -22.50
C ASP A 570 -26.63 7.83 -21.52
N ILE A 571 -26.84 8.15 -20.25
CA ILE A 571 -26.95 7.17 -19.16
C ILE A 571 -28.42 6.83 -18.93
N ARG A 572 -28.79 5.60 -19.25
CA ARG A 572 -30.11 4.98 -18.99
C ARG A 572 -30.04 3.83 -18.00
N ALA A 573 -28.88 3.18 -17.90
CA ALA A 573 -28.59 2.18 -16.87
C ALA A 573 -28.78 2.76 -15.47
N ARG A 574 -29.17 1.91 -14.51
CA ARG A 574 -29.29 2.31 -13.10
C ARG A 574 -27.91 2.47 -12.49
N ILE A 575 -27.65 3.61 -11.85
CA ILE A 575 -26.37 3.89 -11.22
C ILE A 575 -26.52 3.80 -9.71
N HIS A 576 -25.72 2.91 -9.12
CA HIS A 576 -25.70 2.66 -7.69
C HIS A 576 -24.34 3.06 -7.12
N THR A 577 -24.35 3.53 -5.88
CA THR A 577 -23.14 3.73 -5.10
C THR A 577 -23.38 3.13 -3.74
N ILE A 578 -22.59 2.11 -3.40
CA ILE A 578 -22.68 1.46 -2.10
C ILE A 578 -21.48 1.91 -1.25
N GLY A 579 -21.78 2.57 -0.13
CA GLY A 579 -20.79 2.86 0.90
C GLY A 579 -20.44 1.58 1.67
N GLY A 580 -19.34 1.61 2.43
CA GLY A 580 -18.95 0.48 3.26
C GLY A 580 -18.18 -0.65 2.56
N TYR A 581 -18.02 -0.65 1.23
CA TYR A 581 -16.95 -1.42 0.54
C TYR A 581 -15.60 -0.68 0.50
N SER A 582 -15.52 0.42 1.26
CA SER A 582 -14.26 1.12 1.48
C SER A 582 -13.28 0.19 2.18
N ALA A 583 -12.08 0.07 1.61
CA ALA A 583 -10.97 -0.63 2.26
C ALA A 583 -10.39 0.15 3.45
N HIS A 584 -10.69 1.45 3.59
CA HIS A 584 -10.17 2.28 4.69
C HIS A 584 -11.16 2.37 5.85
N ALA A 585 -10.64 2.49 7.06
CA ALA A 585 -11.36 2.75 8.30
C ALA A 585 -12.15 4.08 8.23
N ALA A 586 -13.35 4.10 8.80
CA ALA A 586 -14.13 5.33 8.95
C ALA A 586 -13.62 6.18 10.13
N GLN A 587 -14.11 7.42 10.25
CA GLN A 587 -13.76 8.34 11.34
C GLN A 587 -13.92 7.70 12.73
N ASN A 588 -15.03 6.99 12.97
CA ASN A 588 -15.28 6.30 14.25
C ASN A 588 -14.31 5.14 14.49
N ASP A 589 -13.89 4.43 13.43
CA ASP A 589 -12.94 3.32 13.53
C ASP A 589 -11.52 3.84 13.79
N LEU A 590 -11.13 4.93 13.13
CA LEU A 590 -9.84 5.62 13.38
C LEU A 590 -9.78 6.16 14.81
N LEU A 591 -10.89 6.74 15.30
CA LEU A 591 -10.99 7.20 16.68
C LEU A 591 -10.94 6.03 17.67
N ALA A 592 -11.64 4.92 17.39
CA ALA A 592 -11.58 3.71 18.20
C ALA A 592 -10.17 3.11 18.26
N PHE A 593 -9.43 3.17 17.14
CA PHE A 593 -8.03 2.74 17.08
C PHE A 593 -7.14 3.56 18.04
N ILE A 594 -7.32 4.89 18.09
CA ILE A 594 -6.61 5.76 19.04
C ILE A 594 -7.03 5.45 20.49
N GLN A 595 -8.34 5.32 20.73
CA GLN A 595 -8.91 5.07 22.06
C GLN A 595 -8.47 3.73 22.67
N GLY A 596 -8.18 2.73 21.82
CA GLY A 596 -7.69 1.44 22.29
C GLY A 596 -6.21 1.41 22.64
N ILE A 597 -5.45 2.50 22.42
CA ILE A 597 -4.06 2.60 22.89
C ILE A 597 -4.10 2.89 24.39
N PRO A 598 -3.54 2.01 25.26
CA PRO A 598 -3.68 2.13 26.72
C PRO A 598 -3.24 3.48 27.30
N GLN A 599 -2.20 4.07 26.70
CA GLN A 599 -1.75 5.43 26.99
C GLN A 599 -1.88 6.28 25.73
N ALA A 600 -2.62 7.39 25.83
CA ALA A 600 -2.80 8.29 24.71
C ALA A 600 -1.44 8.76 24.16
N PRO A 601 -1.25 8.77 22.82
CA PRO A 601 -0.03 9.28 22.22
C PRO A 601 0.22 10.74 22.61
N LYS A 602 1.49 11.11 22.77
CA LYS A 602 1.86 12.52 23.04
C LYS A 602 1.62 13.37 21.80
N GLU A 603 1.88 12.80 20.62
CA GLU A 603 1.72 13.45 19.33
C GLU A 603 0.96 12.53 18.36
N ILE A 604 -0.03 13.09 17.67
CA ILE A 604 -0.73 12.46 16.54
C ILE A 604 -0.54 13.34 15.31
N ARG A 605 -0.01 12.75 14.22
CA ARG A 605 0.20 13.41 12.93
C ARG A 605 -0.73 12.81 11.90
N LEU A 606 -1.69 13.60 11.42
CA LEU A 606 -2.63 13.20 10.40
C LEU A 606 -2.03 13.39 9.00
N ILE A 607 -2.05 12.31 8.22
CA ILE A 607 -1.57 12.21 6.84
C ILE A 607 -2.64 11.49 6.00
N HIS A 608 -2.39 11.29 4.71
CA HIS A 608 -3.15 10.40 3.83
C HIS A 608 -4.66 10.70 3.84
N GLY A 609 -5.03 11.90 3.43
CA GLY A 609 -6.39 12.42 3.52
C GLY A 609 -6.50 13.76 2.81
N GLU A 610 -7.70 14.12 2.37
CA GLU A 610 -7.96 15.48 1.91
C GLU A 610 -7.97 16.46 3.11
N ARG A 611 -7.86 17.76 2.82
CA ARG A 611 -7.80 18.79 3.88
C ARG A 611 -8.99 18.71 4.84
N ASP A 612 -10.20 18.65 4.30
CA ASP A 612 -11.43 18.66 5.10
C ASP A 612 -11.54 17.38 5.96
N ALA A 613 -11.15 16.23 5.42
CA ALA A 613 -11.11 14.96 6.15
C ALA A 613 -10.10 15.00 7.32
N ARG A 614 -8.90 15.55 7.10
CA ARG A 614 -7.91 15.77 8.17
C ARG A 614 -8.42 16.72 9.25
N GLU A 615 -9.01 17.85 8.86
CA GLU A 615 -9.51 18.86 9.80
C GLU A 615 -10.69 18.33 10.64
N ALA A 616 -11.58 17.56 10.01
CA ALA A 616 -12.68 16.89 10.70
C ALA A 616 -12.18 15.86 11.73
N LEU A 617 -11.30 14.93 11.32
CA LEU A 617 -10.74 13.93 12.23
C LEU A 617 -9.93 14.56 13.35
N LYS A 618 -9.15 15.61 13.06
CA LYS A 618 -8.41 16.37 14.07
C LYS A 618 -9.34 16.88 15.17
N THR A 619 -10.47 17.47 14.77
CA THR A 619 -11.46 18.04 15.70
C THR A 619 -12.05 16.96 16.61
N GLU A 620 -12.39 15.78 16.06
CA GLU A 620 -12.89 14.65 16.87
C GLU A 620 -11.85 14.13 17.86
N ILE A 621 -10.58 14.04 17.46
CA ILE A 621 -9.49 13.60 18.35
C ILE A 621 -9.26 14.62 19.46
N GLU A 622 -9.21 15.91 19.15
CA GLU A 622 -9.03 16.98 20.13
C GLU A 622 -10.20 17.00 21.12
N THR A 623 -11.44 16.86 20.62
CA THR A 623 -12.65 16.78 21.46
C THR A 623 -12.60 15.58 22.41
N TRP A 624 -12.21 14.41 21.91
CA TRP A 624 -12.02 13.21 22.73
C TRP A 624 -10.93 13.41 23.78
N ALA A 625 -9.78 13.98 23.39
CA ALA A 625 -8.65 14.20 24.29
C ALA A 625 -9.03 15.16 25.43
N GLU A 626 -9.70 16.27 25.12
CA GLU A 626 -10.21 17.23 26.10
C GLU A 626 -11.21 16.58 27.06
N ALA A 627 -12.18 15.83 26.53
CA ALA A 627 -13.20 15.15 27.34
C ALA A 627 -12.61 14.12 28.33
N ASN A 628 -11.43 13.56 28.02
CA ASN A 628 -10.75 12.55 28.83
C ASN A 628 -9.51 13.08 29.57
N GLY A 629 -9.29 14.40 29.58
CA GLY A 629 -8.15 15.03 30.24
C GLY A 629 -6.77 14.57 29.71
N GLN A 630 -6.71 14.15 28.44
CA GLN A 630 -5.49 13.69 27.79
C GLN A 630 -4.73 14.86 27.18
N ALA A 631 -3.41 14.92 27.39
CA ALA A 631 -2.55 15.90 26.75
C ALA A 631 -2.00 15.33 25.43
N VAL A 632 -2.71 15.57 24.33
CA VAL A 632 -2.37 15.07 22.99
C VAL A 632 -2.15 16.26 22.05
N GLN A 633 -1.01 16.30 21.37
CA GLN A 633 -0.77 17.27 20.30
C GLN A 633 -1.21 16.67 18.96
N VAL A 634 -2.27 17.22 18.35
CA VAL A 634 -2.74 16.78 17.02
C VAL A 634 -2.31 17.76 15.96
N THR A 635 -1.62 17.28 14.92
CA THR A 635 -1.17 18.10 13.79
C THR A 635 -1.58 17.49 12.46
N CYS A 636 -1.93 18.32 11.48
CA CYS A 636 -2.03 17.91 10.09
C CYS A 636 -0.64 18.10 9.46
N ALA A 637 -0.10 17.05 8.85
CA ALA A 637 1.22 17.14 8.21
C ALA A 637 1.22 18.23 7.12
N ALA A 638 2.27 19.05 7.13
CA ALA A 638 2.49 20.13 6.16
C ALA A 638 3.34 19.66 5.00
#